data_AF-R9IYU1-F1
#
_entry.id   AF-R9IYU1-F1
#
_cell.length_a   1.000
_cell.length_b   1.000
_cell.length_c   1.000
_cell.angle_alpha   90.00
_cell.angle_beta   90.00
_cell.angle_gamma   90.00
#
_symmetry.space_group_name_H-M   'P 1'
#
loop_
_entity.id
_entity.type
_entity.pdbx_description
1 polymer ?
#
loop_
_entity_poly.entity_id
_entity_poly.type
_entity_poly.pdbx_seq_one_letter_code
_entity_poly.pdbx_strand_id
1 'polypeptide(L)'
;MYPFQAESIAYAVCQHYGLDTSDYSFAYVAKWSSGRELAELKASLKTIRDTAAGLIADIDKNFAELTKDKEQTQAREAQAEEPTPEETQPEQDTPQEEKAATEEPAKTEAQAEQPEDTFPTPDPNAEPIVTILWSEHSRFHDGETMSLSEANALIGSLDEATVSEDGYYKTKFRIDFVMDGQPDNYIGRQDLGDGDGTLIDHIESYHAYYENNEQWDNHVLKYGGTEALEADKAQREMLLHEFVPYLKLHNNLSKMEQAATKALEENSGMTVTETAYHTAMKEYVSKCRAMVNSGDYSLPPVPQLKDFDTELAAYKEHVKEEIAQEAAAAGMTVEEYAANGYEPYTAELPDPSITVSDMQEYGYSWDGMLPLKEETALHLYDKEDMQIFLLHEDGSESIPDSTEDIKAHAEKGGIFGVHKEDWNALTEYRAMKKELAGSEATKEMLQEYGAAEQTENTFTIYQLKDDVPVDFHFRPLEEVQRKGLAVDPANYEKVYTAPLTPDMGLERIFEKFNIDRPEDFKGHSLSVSDVVVLHQNGQDTAHYTDSIGFVDISKDFLLENPLKAAELSTEQNANMIDGVINNTPAADGLEANAGEQISLEQYAETLKQDEAAEPDTARITAAAKSRYDSMVALFSMDDKIYIGKSENYDNKGRYDNKDNSLLYVTDCQAAFTFLSSEGCTYPQDEALNRGIYTKEDYEEFSRITDFLSQAGFTPEKEFFFADKPFSLQADTPEQRAPETKTIYYTINESAARRANDMNSFSDYKPGSATAEYRQMVDKAVEIGEHQKKRVDPMYHEKIDSLVDTYARKLAENMNSSFSIEARVPSILIAGGSNFPVRKKEKQNAARDRNMEDWNEIQGLLDKIRSTGMGGISADDPQAIQKLEAKLEKLQSAQDTMKAVNAYYRKHKTLDGCPCLSAERIEAMKADMSSQWHIEDKPYPSWALSNNNAEIRRVKGRIAELTKKQETAYAGWEFDGGTVEANREDNRLQIYFEEKPDEKTRETLKENGFRWSPKAGAWQRQLNDNAIYAADRIKCIQPLSGKSPVEIQKEARTAAKTEKKPSIRAQLAQDKEALKNAPKKAAEKTKKQDLERS
;
A
#
# COMPACT_ATOMS: atom_id res chain seq x y z
N MET A 1 9.67 -15.97 -45.56
CA MET A 1 9.52 -14.72 -46.34
C MET A 1 10.63 -13.79 -45.93
N TYR A 2 11.42 -13.23 -46.85
CA TYR A 2 12.50 -12.32 -46.47
C TYR A 2 11.94 -10.95 -46.04
N PRO A 3 12.59 -10.22 -45.11
CA PRO A 3 12.11 -8.93 -44.62
C PRO A 3 11.82 -7.91 -45.73
N PHE A 4 12.66 -7.84 -46.77
CA PHE A 4 12.42 -6.94 -47.89
C PHE A 4 11.21 -7.34 -48.76
N GLN A 5 10.87 -8.64 -48.83
CA GLN A 5 9.71 -9.11 -49.56
C GLN A 5 8.43 -8.67 -48.86
N ALA A 6 8.40 -8.77 -47.52
CA ALA A 6 7.28 -8.29 -46.72
C ALA A 6 7.11 -6.78 -46.89
N GLU A 7 8.19 -6.02 -46.80
CA GLU A 7 8.17 -4.56 -46.94
C GLU A 7 7.73 -4.11 -48.35
N SER A 8 8.19 -4.81 -49.39
CA SER A 8 7.76 -4.52 -50.77
C SER A 8 6.32 -4.96 -51.07
N ILE A 9 5.81 -6.00 -50.39
CA ILE A 9 4.41 -6.41 -50.49
C ILE A 9 3.51 -5.39 -49.79
N ALA A 10 3.90 -4.94 -48.59
CA ALA A 10 3.19 -3.90 -47.84
C ALA A 10 3.05 -2.63 -48.68
N TYR A 11 4.16 -2.13 -49.25
CA TYR A 11 4.13 -0.98 -50.17
C TYR A 11 3.16 -1.19 -51.34
N ALA A 12 3.20 -2.36 -52.01
CA ALA A 12 2.36 -2.63 -53.18
C ALA A 12 0.85 -2.69 -52.83
N VAL A 13 0.50 -3.26 -51.68
CA VAL A 13 -0.89 -3.33 -51.20
C VAL A 13 -1.37 -1.94 -50.74
N CYS A 14 -0.57 -1.21 -49.97
CA CYS A 14 -0.89 0.15 -49.52
C CYS A 14 -1.09 1.13 -50.68
N GLN A 15 -0.19 1.09 -51.68
CA GLN A 15 -0.29 1.92 -52.88
C GLN A 15 -1.57 1.63 -53.68
N HIS A 16 -2.04 0.37 -53.71
CA HIS A 16 -3.28 0.00 -54.41
C HIS A 16 -4.51 0.70 -53.82
N TYR A 17 -4.52 0.89 -52.49
CA TYR A 17 -5.57 1.61 -51.77
C TYR A 17 -5.29 3.12 -51.59
N GLY A 18 -4.26 3.64 -52.27
CA GLY A 18 -3.95 5.08 -52.29
C GLY A 18 -3.11 5.59 -51.10
N LEU A 19 -2.46 4.70 -50.36
CA LEU A 19 -1.57 5.05 -49.24
C LEU A 19 -0.11 5.04 -49.71
N ASP A 20 0.56 6.20 -49.67
CA ASP A 20 1.96 6.33 -50.06
C ASP A 20 2.90 6.02 -48.89
N THR A 21 3.60 4.89 -48.95
CA THR A 21 4.61 4.48 -47.95
C THR A 21 6.04 4.48 -48.53
N SER A 22 6.26 5.19 -49.64
CA SER A 22 7.52 5.16 -50.41
C SER A 22 8.74 5.60 -49.59
N ASP A 23 8.60 6.62 -48.75
CA ASP A 23 9.67 7.17 -47.91
C ASP A 23 10.30 6.12 -46.97
N TYR A 24 9.48 5.20 -46.47
CA TYR A 24 9.91 4.14 -45.55
C TYR A 24 10.41 2.90 -46.31
N SER A 25 9.61 2.40 -47.27
CA SER A 25 9.88 1.12 -47.91
C SER A 25 11.07 1.18 -48.90
N PHE A 26 11.31 2.31 -49.57
CA PHE A 26 12.40 2.40 -50.57
C PHE A 26 13.80 2.52 -49.96
N ALA A 27 13.95 3.18 -48.82
CA ALA A 27 15.22 3.24 -48.11
C ALA A 27 15.68 1.83 -47.67
N TYR A 28 14.72 1.01 -47.22
CA TYR A 28 14.97 -0.37 -46.81
C TYR A 28 15.34 -1.28 -47.99
N VAL A 29 14.60 -1.20 -49.10
CA VAL A 29 14.86 -1.99 -50.31
C VAL A 29 16.20 -1.62 -50.96
N ALA A 30 16.58 -0.34 -50.96
CA ALA A 30 17.86 0.13 -51.48
C ALA A 30 19.05 -0.42 -50.68
N LYS A 31 18.93 -0.43 -49.34
CA LYS A 31 19.96 -0.97 -48.45
C LYS A 31 20.09 -2.49 -48.56
N TRP A 32 18.99 -3.20 -48.77
CA TRP A 32 19.00 -4.66 -48.85
C TRP A 32 19.47 -5.21 -50.20
N SER A 33 19.21 -4.48 -51.30
CA SER A 33 19.57 -4.91 -52.67
C SER A 33 21.04 -4.69 -53.04
N SER A 34 21.82 -3.99 -52.21
CA SER A 34 23.25 -3.75 -52.47
C SER A 34 24.06 -5.05 -52.41
N GLY A 35 24.69 -5.42 -53.53
CA GLY A 35 25.62 -6.55 -53.60
C GLY A 35 25.01 -7.92 -53.93
N ARG A 36 23.72 -7.99 -54.30
CA ARG A 36 23.05 -9.25 -54.67
C ARG A 36 22.95 -9.50 -56.17
N GLU A 37 23.05 -10.77 -56.56
CA GLU A 37 22.94 -11.24 -57.94
C GLU A 37 21.53 -11.04 -58.52
N LEU A 38 21.44 -10.66 -59.80
CA LEU A 38 20.19 -10.30 -60.48
C LEU A 38 19.15 -11.45 -60.51
N ALA A 39 19.60 -12.70 -60.42
CA ALA A 39 18.74 -13.88 -60.41
C ALA A 39 17.93 -13.99 -59.10
N GLU A 40 18.51 -13.66 -57.95
CA GLU A 40 17.84 -13.71 -56.64
C GLU A 40 16.78 -12.61 -56.49
N LEU A 41 17.08 -11.43 -57.04
CA LEU A 41 16.15 -10.31 -57.08
C LEU A 41 14.93 -10.63 -57.96
N LYS A 42 15.13 -11.27 -59.12
CA LYS A 42 14.04 -11.69 -60.02
C LYS A 42 13.12 -12.74 -59.39
N ALA A 43 13.67 -13.71 -58.66
CA ALA A 43 12.88 -14.73 -57.96
C ALA A 43 11.97 -14.09 -56.91
N SER A 44 12.51 -13.13 -56.15
CA SER A 44 11.78 -12.45 -55.08
C SER A 44 10.72 -11.47 -55.57
N LEU A 45 10.97 -10.79 -56.70
CA LEU A 45 9.98 -9.92 -57.35
C LEU A 45 8.73 -10.68 -57.80
N LYS A 46 8.88 -11.94 -58.20
CA LYS A 46 7.74 -12.79 -58.54
C LYS A 46 6.89 -13.09 -57.31
N THR A 47 7.52 -13.52 -56.21
CA THR A 47 6.84 -13.76 -54.93
C THR A 47 6.13 -12.51 -54.40
N ILE A 48 6.81 -11.35 -54.46
CA ILE A 48 6.23 -10.05 -54.04
C ILE A 48 4.95 -9.75 -54.83
N ARG A 49 5.00 -9.90 -56.16
CA ARG A 49 3.85 -9.64 -57.02
C ARG A 49 2.69 -10.59 -56.77
N ASP A 50 2.97 -11.90 -56.69
CA ASP A 50 1.94 -12.91 -56.57
C ASP A 50 1.23 -12.81 -55.21
N THR A 51 1.99 -12.55 -54.13
CA THR A 51 1.42 -12.39 -52.79
C THR A 51 0.66 -11.07 -52.62
N ALA A 52 1.18 -9.94 -53.13
CA ALA A 52 0.46 -8.66 -53.07
C ALA A 52 -0.84 -8.71 -53.88
N ALA A 53 -0.84 -9.35 -55.05
CA ALA A 53 -2.04 -9.53 -55.86
C ALA A 53 -3.09 -10.40 -55.15
N GLY A 54 -2.67 -11.45 -54.43
CA GLY A 54 -3.57 -12.28 -53.62
C GLY A 54 -4.23 -11.48 -52.50
N LEU A 55 -3.44 -10.73 -51.72
CA LEU A 55 -3.95 -9.91 -50.62
C LEU A 55 -4.92 -8.83 -51.10
N ILE A 56 -4.62 -8.17 -52.22
CA ILE A 56 -5.52 -7.17 -52.81
C ILE A 56 -6.85 -7.84 -53.21
N ALA A 57 -6.80 -8.98 -53.90
CA ALA A 57 -8.01 -9.68 -54.35
C ALA A 57 -8.90 -10.14 -53.18
N ASP A 58 -8.30 -10.61 -52.09
CA ASP A 58 -9.05 -11.04 -50.89
C ASP A 58 -9.70 -9.85 -50.17
N ILE A 59 -8.99 -8.72 -50.06
CA ILE A 59 -9.50 -7.50 -49.44
C ILE A 59 -10.63 -6.90 -50.30
N ASP A 60 -10.45 -6.80 -51.61
CA ASP A 60 -11.48 -6.30 -52.53
C ASP A 60 -12.76 -7.15 -52.50
N LYS A 61 -12.59 -8.49 -52.42
CA LYS A 61 -13.73 -9.41 -52.30
C LYS A 61 -14.53 -9.15 -51.02
N ASN A 62 -13.85 -9.05 -49.88
CA ASN A 62 -14.50 -8.76 -48.60
C ASN A 62 -15.18 -7.39 -48.60
N PHE A 63 -14.55 -6.38 -49.22
CA PHE A 63 -15.15 -5.05 -49.34
C PHE A 63 -16.43 -5.06 -50.18
N ALA A 64 -16.47 -5.84 -51.27
CA ALA A 64 -17.66 -6.00 -52.10
C ALA A 64 -18.81 -6.73 -51.38
N GLU A 65 -18.52 -7.73 -50.54
CA GLU A 65 -19.53 -8.42 -49.72
C GLU A 65 -20.14 -7.46 -48.67
N LEU A 66 -19.31 -6.69 -47.97
CA LEU A 66 -19.76 -5.70 -46.99
C LEU A 66 -20.61 -4.57 -47.59
N THR A 67 -20.34 -4.20 -48.85
CA THR A 67 -21.11 -3.15 -49.53
C THR A 67 -22.52 -3.65 -49.91
N LYS A 68 -22.65 -4.93 -50.31
CA LYS A 68 -23.95 -5.55 -50.58
C LYS A 68 -24.82 -5.67 -49.32
N ASP A 69 -24.22 -6.01 -48.19
CA ASP A 69 -24.96 -6.13 -46.93
C ASP A 69 -25.48 -4.76 -46.46
N LYS A 70 -24.70 -3.69 -46.66
CA LYS A 70 -25.16 -2.31 -46.41
C LYS A 70 -26.33 -1.89 -47.31
N GLU A 71 -26.28 -2.20 -48.60
CA GLU A 71 -27.37 -1.86 -49.53
C GLU A 71 -28.66 -2.65 -49.22
N GLN A 72 -28.55 -3.92 -48.81
CA GLN A 72 -29.71 -4.71 -48.39
C GLN A 72 -30.32 -4.23 -47.06
N THR A 73 -29.48 -3.71 -46.16
CA THR A 73 -29.93 -3.15 -44.88
C THR A 73 -30.66 -1.83 -45.09
N GLN A 74 -30.12 -0.94 -45.95
CA GLN A 74 -30.77 0.32 -46.31
C GLN A 74 -32.10 0.11 -47.07
N ALA A 75 -32.21 -0.93 -47.90
CA ALA A 75 -33.45 -1.26 -48.59
C ALA A 75 -34.55 -1.80 -47.65
N ARG A 76 -34.17 -2.41 -46.52
CA ARG A 76 -35.10 -2.85 -45.46
C ARG A 76 -35.58 -1.68 -44.60
N GLU A 77 -34.71 -0.70 -44.34
CA GLU A 77 -35.04 0.48 -43.55
C GLU A 77 -36.00 1.43 -44.29
N ALA A 78 -35.85 1.57 -45.62
CA ALA A 78 -36.72 2.41 -46.43
C ALA A 78 -38.18 1.92 -46.57
N GLN A 79 -38.49 0.67 -46.15
CA GLN A 79 -39.87 0.13 -46.17
C GLN A 79 -40.62 0.31 -44.84
N ALA A 80 -39.98 0.87 -43.80
CA ALA A 80 -40.54 0.91 -42.45
C ALA A 80 -41.13 2.27 -42.01
N GLU A 81 -41.04 3.33 -42.82
CA GLU A 81 -41.54 4.66 -42.45
C GLU A 81 -42.60 5.21 -43.44
N GLU A 82 -43.88 5.16 -43.05
CA GLU A 82 -44.92 6.10 -43.51
C GLU A 82 -45.22 7.11 -42.38
N PRO A 83 -45.34 8.43 -42.66
CA PRO A 83 -45.46 9.45 -41.60
C PRO A 83 -46.90 9.88 -41.31
N THR A 84 -47.16 10.30 -40.06
CA THR A 84 -48.34 11.10 -39.66
C THR A 84 -47.86 12.42 -39.01
N PRO A 85 -48.60 13.54 -39.16
CA PRO A 85 -48.02 14.90 -39.25
C PRO A 85 -48.00 15.72 -37.96
N GLU A 86 -47.05 16.67 -37.92
CA GLU A 86 -46.81 17.71 -36.91
C GLU A 86 -47.89 18.78 -36.79
N GLU A 87 -48.06 19.31 -35.56
CA GLU A 87 -48.64 20.63 -35.29
C GLU A 87 -47.53 21.67 -35.05
N THR A 88 -47.61 22.76 -35.79
CA THR A 88 -46.73 23.93 -35.79
C THR A 88 -47.29 25.05 -34.91
N GLN A 89 -46.46 25.89 -34.31
CA GLN A 89 -46.67 27.34 -34.15
C GLN A 89 -45.39 28.07 -33.64
N PRO A 90 -45.23 29.40 -33.85
CA PRO A 90 -44.12 29.94 -34.63
C PRO A 90 -43.30 31.05 -33.94
N GLU A 91 -42.16 31.38 -34.56
CA GLU A 91 -41.29 32.53 -34.27
C GLU A 91 -41.95 33.89 -34.61
N GLN A 92 -41.62 34.93 -33.83
CA GLN A 92 -41.54 36.32 -34.31
C GLN A 92 -40.38 37.08 -33.66
N ASP A 93 -39.82 37.96 -34.48
CA ASP A 93 -38.47 38.54 -34.49
C ASP A 93 -38.49 40.04 -34.08
N THR A 94 -37.43 40.48 -33.37
CA THR A 94 -36.72 41.80 -33.20
C THR A 94 -37.36 43.18 -33.60
N PRO A 95 -36.75 44.39 -33.35
CA PRO A 95 -35.61 44.84 -32.50
C PRO A 95 -35.83 46.18 -31.69
N GLN A 96 -35.04 46.46 -30.64
CA GLN A 96 -34.29 47.74 -30.39
C GLN A 96 -33.75 47.92 -28.94
N GLU A 97 -32.41 48.00 -28.87
CA GLU A 97 -31.48 48.75 -27.99
C GLU A 97 -31.89 49.22 -26.57
N GLU A 98 -31.22 48.68 -25.52
CA GLU A 98 -30.24 49.43 -24.70
C GLU A 98 -29.51 48.52 -23.67
N LYS A 99 -28.19 48.76 -23.54
CA LYS A 99 -27.22 48.33 -22.49
C LYS A 99 -26.50 46.99 -22.65
N ALA A 100 -25.25 47.15 -23.11
CA ALA A 100 -24.18 46.17 -23.16
C ALA A 100 -23.96 45.47 -21.81
N ALA A 101 -23.87 44.15 -21.85
CA ALA A 101 -23.31 43.31 -20.81
C ALA A 101 -21.84 43.03 -21.14
N THR A 102 -21.02 43.23 -20.12
CA THR A 102 -19.58 43.39 -20.11
C THR A 102 -18.85 42.09 -20.42
N GLU A 103 -17.76 42.25 -21.17
CA GLU A 103 -16.60 41.34 -21.25
C GLU A 103 -16.16 40.93 -19.83
N GLU A 104 -15.84 39.65 -19.62
CA GLU A 104 -14.96 39.26 -18.50
C GLU A 104 -13.56 39.80 -18.82
N PRO A 105 -13.00 40.69 -17.96
CA PRO A 105 -11.75 41.37 -18.27
C PRO A 105 -10.55 40.55 -17.83
N ALA A 106 -9.54 40.55 -18.67
CA ALA A 106 -8.16 40.45 -18.21
C ALA A 106 -7.79 41.69 -17.38
N LYS A 107 -7.16 41.44 -16.22
CA LYS A 107 -6.28 42.29 -15.40
C LYS A 107 -6.86 43.45 -14.54
N THR A 108 -6.64 43.27 -13.23
CA THR A 108 -6.22 44.27 -12.22
C THR A 108 -7.27 45.17 -11.53
N GLU A 109 -7.68 44.78 -10.32
CA GLU A 109 -7.91 45.66 -9.14
C GLU A 109 -7.61 44.79 -7.89
N ALA A 110 -6.40 44.81 -7.33
CA ALA A 110 -6.01 45.72 -6.24
C ALA A 110 -7.08 45.88 -5.14
N GLN A 111 -7.29 44.84 -4.32
CA GLN A 111 -7.69 45.03 -2.92
C GLN A 111 -6.41 45.01 -2.08
N ALA A 112 -5.94 46.22 -1.76
CA ALA A 112 -4.89 46.54 -0.80
C ALA A 112 -3.85 45.41 -0.62
N GLU A 113 -3.02 45.24 -1.65
CA GLU A 113 -1.62 44.95 -1.39
C GLU A 113 -1.20 45.85 -0.22
N GLN A 114 -0.83 45.25 0.90
CA GLN A 114 0.26 45.86 1.65
C GLN A 114 1.34 46.13 0.61
N PRO A 115 1.90 47.35 0.55
CA PRO A 115 2.85 47.69 -0.49
C PRO A 115 3.84 46.54 -0.64
N GLU A 116 4.03 46.03 -1.87
CA GLU A 116 5.09 45.05 -2.19
C GLU A 116 6.48 45.56 -1.73
N ASP A 117 6.57 46.84 -1.34
CA ASP A 117 7.71 47.59 -0.83
C ASP A 117 7.78 47.70 0.72
N THR A 118 7.07 46.87 1.49
CA THR A 118 7.08 46.95 2.98
C THR A 118 7.50 45.68 3.73
N PHE A 119 7.94 44.64 3.04
CA PHE A 119 8.54 43.48 3.71
C PHE A 119 10.06 43.68 3.86
N PRO A 120 10.62 43.49 5.07
CA PRO A 120 12.04 43.70 5.31
C PRO A 120 12.86 42.80 4.39
N THR A 121 13.87 43.37 3.74
CA THR A 121 14.84 42.59 2.95
C THR A 121 15.41 41.50 3.85
N PRO A 122 15.35 40.21 3.45
CA PRO A 122 15.86 39.11 4.25
C PRO A 122 17.34 39.36 4.61
N ASP A 123 17.71 39.11 5.86
CA ASP A 123 19.09 39.28 6.30
C ASP A 123 19.97 38.21 5.61
N PRO A 124 21.01 38.62 4.86
CA PRO A 124 21.89 37.69 4.15
C PRO A 124 22.67 36.74 5.08
N ASN A 125 22.67 36.95 6.40
CA ASN A 125 23.29 36.05 7.37
C ASN A 125 22.29 35.25 8.23
N ALA A 126 20.99 35.46 8.02
CA ALA A 126 19.94 34.76 8.76
C ALA A 126 19.44 33.52 8.02
N GLU A 127 18.67 32.68 8.72
CA GLU A 127 17.89 31.64 8.07
C GLU A 127 16.65 32.24 7.38
N PRO A 128 16.06 31.56 6.37
CA PRO A 128 14.84 32.00 5.73
C PRO A 128 13.70 32.23 6.73
N ILE A 129 12.83 33.19 6.41
CA ILE A 129 11.69 33.56 7.25
C ILE A 129 10.42 33.01 6.61
N VAL A 130 9.58 32.36 7.41
CA VAL A 130 8.27 31.87 6.98
C VAL A 130 7.19 32.78 7.53
N THR A 131 6.40 33.34 6.64
CA THR A 131 5.22 34.15 6.95
C THR A 131 3.96 33.33 6.64
N ILE A 132 3.12 33.08 7.64
CA ILE A 132 1.79 32.50 7.41
C ILE A 132 0.90 33.58 6.81
N LEU A 133 0.53 33.42 5.54
CA LEU A 133 -0.36 34.36 4.86
C LEU A 133 -1.80 34.18 5.35
N TRP A 134 -2.22 32.93 5.54
CA TRP A 134 -3.52 32.57 6.10
C TRP A 134 -3.54 31.10 6.52
N SER A 135 -4.23 30.75 7.61
CA SER A 135 -4.42 29.35 8.03
C SER A 135 -5.82 29.10 8.60
N GLU A 136 -6.39 27.93 8.29
CA GLU A 136 -7.60 27.42 8.95
C GLU A 136 -7.31 26.85 10.35
N HIS A 137 -6.04 26.52 10.64
CA HIS A 137 -5.66 25.92 11.91
C HIS A 137 -5.49 26.99 12.99
N SER A 138 -6.18 26.83 14.12
CA SER A 138 -6.25 27.85 15.20
C SER A 138 -4.91 28.20 15.89
N ARG A 139 -3.84 27.46 15.60
CA ARG A 139 -2.48 27.76 16.10
C ARG A 139 -1.88 28.98 15.42
N PHE A 140 -2.16 29.19 14.14
CA PHE A 140 -1.54 30.25 13.36
C PHE A 140 -2.43 31.48 13.29
N HIS A 141 -1.81 32.65 13.25
CA HIS A 141 -2.47 33.92 12.97
C HIS A 141 -2.03 34.43 11.59
N ASP A 142 -2.95 35.06 10.87
CA ASP A 142 -2.62 35.69 9.58
C ASP A 142 -1.52 36.75 9.77
N GLY A 143 -0.44 36.63 9.00
CA GLY A 143 0.75 37.47 9.09
C GLY A 143 1.77 37.05 10.16
N GLU A 144 1.59 35.91 10.85
CA GLU A 144 2.58 35.39 11.80
C GLU A 144 3.88 35.02 11.09
N THR A 145 5.00 35.59 11.54
CA THR A 145 6.35 35.33 11.01
C THR A 145 7.16 34.50 11.99
N MET A 146 7.84 33.48 11.51
CA MET A 146 8.77 32.67 12.29
C MET A 146 9.94 32.22 11.42
N SER A 147 10.97 31.65 12.04
CA SER A 147 12.12 31.17 11.28
C SER A 147 11.79 29.86 10.53
N LEU A 148 12.54 29.54 9.48
CA LEU A 148 12.33 28.30 8.72
C LEU A 148 12.36 27.05 9.61
N SER A 149 13.35 26.95 10.50
CA SER A 149 13.47 25.79 11.38
C SER A 149 12.31 25.67 12.38
N GLU A 150 11.84 26.80 12.91
CA GLU A 150 10.65 26.85 13.78
C GLU A 150 9.38 26.46 13.02
N ALA A 151 9.17 27.02 11.83
CA ALA A 151 8.02 26.70 10.98
C ALA A 151 8.03 25.23 10.58
N ASN A 152 9.18 24.71 10.14
CA ASN A 152 9.31 23.34 9.68
C ASN A 152 8.98 22.32 10.80
N ALA A 153 9.48 22.55 12.01
CA ALA A 153 9.18 21.71 13.17
C ALA A 153 7.73 21.86 13.64
N LEU A 154 7.21 23.08 13.70
CA LEU A 154 5.85 23.36 14.15
C LEU A 154 4.82 22.75 13.20
N ILE A 155 4.97 22.98 11.90
CA ILE A 155 4.08 22.43 10.86
C ILE A 155 4.10 20.90 10.89
N GLY A 156 5.28 20.27 10.93
CA GLY A 156 5.36 18.80 11.04
C GLY A 156 4.68 18.26 12.30
N SER A 157 4.85 18.93 13.44
CA SER A 157 4.16 18.52 14.68
C SER A 157 2.65 18.70 14.63
N LEU A 158 2.16 19.72 13.91
CA LEU A 158 0.73 19.96 13.73
C LEU A 158 0.12 18.97 12.74
N ASP A 159 0.85 18.64 11.68
CA ASP A 159 0.46 17.62 10.70
C ASP A 159 0.31 16.25 11.37
N GLU A 160 1.31 15.82 12.15
CA GLU A 160 1.28 14.56 12.91
C GLU A 160 0.19 14.56 14.01
N ALA A 161 0.00 15.68 14.71
CA ALA A 161 -0.99 15.77 15.78
C ALA A 161 -2.43 15.84 15.28
N THR A 162 -2.64 16.22 14.02
CA THR A 162 -3.97 16.31 13.41
C THR A 162 -4.34 14.95 12.83
N VAL A 163 -4.89 14.07 13.67
CA VAL A 163 -5.39 12.76 13.25
C VAL A 163 -6.61 12.93 12.32
N SER A 164 -6.65 12.17 11.23
CA SER A 164 -7.64 12.21 10.13
C SER A 164 -9.13 12.14 10.49
N GLU A 165 -9.51 12.09 11.78
CA GLU A 165 -10.88 12.18 12.26
C GLU A 165 -11.49 13.60 12.15
N ASP A 166 -10.67 14.67 12.09
CA ASP A 166 -11.13 16.08 12.06
C ASP A 166 -10.99 16.78 10.68
N GLY A 167 -10.47 16.10 9.66
CA GLY A 167 -10.14 16.69 8.34
C GLY A 167 -8.78 17.40 8.33
N TYR A 168 -8.46 18.10 7.23
CA TYR A 168 -7.21 18.84 7.07
C TYR A 168 -7.45 20.36 7.15
N TYR A 169 -6.44 21.11 7.61
CA TYR A 169 -6.50 22.56 7.73
C TYR A 169 -5.61 23.24 6.69
N LYS A 170 -6.24 23.99 5.77
CA LYS A 170 -5.52 24.68 4.71
C LYS A 170 -4.67 25.79 5.29
N THR A 171 -3.38 25.78 4.98
CA THR A 171 -2.41 26.77 5.42
C THR A 171 -1.63 27.31 4.23
N LYS A 172 -1.73 28.61 3.98
CA LYS A 172 -0.98 29.33 2.95
C LYS A 172 0.18 30.07 3.60
N PHE A 173 1.37 29.89 3.06
CA PHE A 173 2.61 30.46 3.59
C PHE A 173 3.45 31.10 2.50
N ARG A 174 4.36 31.97 2.92
CA ARG A 174 5.42 32.58 2.11
C ARG A 174 6.75 32.35 2.82
N ILE A 175 7.76 31.95 2.08
CA ILE A 175 9.15 31.80 2.56
C ILE A 175 9.96 32.90 1.90
N ASP A 176 10.54 33.80 2.69
CA ASP A 176 11.44 34.85 2.23
C ASP A 176 12.89 34.41 2.50
N PHE A 177 13.73 34.42 1.45
CA PHE A 177 15.08 33.86 1.50
C PHE A 177 16.08 34.67 0.67
N VAL A 178 17.37 34.35 0.81
CA VAL A 178 18.46 34.89 -0.02
C VAL A 178 19.21 33.72 -0.63
N MET A 179 19.15 33.58 -1.95
CA MET A 179 19.85 32.53 -2.69
C MET A 179 20.74 33.19 -3.75
N ASP A 180 21.99 32.75 -3.86
CA ASP A 180 22.99 33.36 -4.74
C ASP A 180 23.17 34.88 -4.54
N GLY A 181 23.00 35.33 -3.29
CA GLY A 181 23.06 36.74 -2.91
C GLY A 181 21.90 37.60 -3.42
N GLN A 182 20.86 36.98 -4.02
CA GLN A 182 19.64 37.66 -4.44
C GLN A 182 18.50 37.33 -3.46
N PRO A 183 17.79 38.33 -2.92
CA PRO A 183 16.60 38.09 -2.13
C PRO A 183 15.45 37.66 -3.04
N ASP A 184 14.76 36.59 -2.66
CA ASP A 184 13.57 36.09 -3.36
C ASP A 184 12.56 35.49 -2.37
N ASN A 185 11.42 35.04 -2.87
CA ASN A 185 10.36 34.46 -2.07
C ASN A 185 9.66 33.29 -2.76
N TYR A 186 9.22 32.33 -1.96
CA TYR A 186 8.43 31.19 -2.38
C TYR A 186 7.06 31.23 -1.70
N ILE A 187 5.97 31.06 -2.45
CA ILE A 187 4.62 31.03 -1.88
C ILE A 187 4.01 29.65 -2.11
N GLY A 188 3.63 28.99 -1.01
CA GLY A 188 3.09 27.64 -1.02
C GLY A 188 1.79 27.51 -0.24
N ARG A 189 1.13 26.36 -0.39
CA ARG A 189 -0.03 25.94 0.39
C ARG A 189 0.16 24.50 0.84
N GLN A 190 -0.10 24.23 2.11
CA GLN A 190 -0.05 22.91 2.72
C GLN A 190 -1.34 22.66 3.50
N ASP A 191 -1.80 21.42 3.49
CA ASP A 191 -3.04 20.99 4.12
C ASP A 191 -2.72 20.19 5.39
N LEU A 192 -2.67 20.86 6.56
CA LEU A 192 -2.22 20.24 7.81
C LEU A 192 -3.18 19.12 8.27
N GLY A 193 -2.65 17.91 8.43
CA GLY A 193 -3.36 16.69 8.83
C GLY A 193 -3.59 15.70 7.70
N ASP A 194 -3.01 15.92 6.51
CA ASP A 194 -3.02 14.97 5.40
C ASP A 194 -1.87 13.95 5.45
N GLY A 195 -0.86 14.19 6.30
CA GLY A 195 0.28 13.31 6.47
C GLY A 195 1.47 13.66 5.58
N ASP A 196 1.47 14.83 4.92
CA ASP A 196 2.56 15.31 4.08
C ASP A 196 3.81 15.73 4.89
N GLY A 197 3.72 15.77 6.23
CA GLY A 197 4.86 15.90 7.12
C GLY A 197 5.34 17.33 7.32
N THR A 198 6.66 17.55 7.32
CA THR A 198 7.21 18.89 7.59
C THR A 198 7.01 19.83 6.40
N LEU A 199 7.22 21.14 6.62
CA LEU A 199 7.08 22.16 5.57
C LEU A 199 7.98 21.88 4.35
N ILE A 200 9.22 21.43 4.59
CA ILE A 200 10.18 21.09 3.54
C ILE A 200 9.75 19.82 2.81
N ASP A 201 9.30 18.78 3.54
CA ASP A 201 8.85 17.51 2.96
C ASP A 201 7.65 17.73 2.04
N HIS A 202 6.70 18.58 2.46
CA HIS A 202 5.56 18.99 1.65
C HIS A 202 5.97 19.70 0.35
N ILE A 203 6.92 20.62 0.41
CA ILE A 203 7.39 21.34 -0.80
C ILE A 203 8.04 20.34 -1.77
N GLU A 204 8.85 19.41 -1.26
CA GLU A 204 9.52 18.39 -2.05
C GLU A 204 8.50 17.41 -2.68
N SER A 205 7.58 16.86 -1.90
CA SER A 205 6.55 15.92 -2.37
C SER A 205 5.61 16.57 -3.40
N TYR A 206 5.19 17.81 -3.15
CA TYR A 206 4.31 18.57 -4.03
C TYR A 206 4.93 18.77 -5.41
N HIS A 207 6.18 19.24 -5.48
CA HIS A 207 6.84 19.49 -6.76
C HIS A 207 7.23 18.18 -7.47
N ALA A 208 7.66 17.16 -6.73
CA ALA A 208 7.97 15.84 -7.28
C ALA A 208 6.73 15.15 -7.89
N TYR A 209 5.55 15.31 -7.27
CA TYR A 209 4.29 14.82 -7.81
C TYR A 209 3.99 15.43 -9.18
N TYR A 210 4.06 16.75 -9.29
CA TYR A 210 3.71 17.44 -10.54
C TYR A 210 4.78 17.30 -11.64
N GLU A 211 6.05 17.10 -11.29
CA GLU A 211 7.11 16.80 -12.27
C GLU A 211 6.86 15.46 -12.99
N ASN A 212 6.29 14.48 -12.29
CA ASN A 212 6.05 13.13 -12.78
C ASN A 212 4.60 12.87 -13.23
N ASN A 213 3.76 13.91 -13.32
CA ASN A 213 2.34 13.76 -13.62
C ASN A 213 2.02 14.04 -15.09
N GLU A 214 1.83 12.98 -15.89
CA GLU A 214 1.47 13.07 -17.30
C GLU A 214 0.15 13.83 -17.55
N GLN A 215 -0.82 13.79 -16.63
CA GLN A 215 -2.07 14.54 -16.79
C GLN A 215 -1.85 16.04 -16.62
N TRP A 216 -0.94 16.43 -15.72
CA TRP A 216 -0.54 17.82 -15.55
C TRP A 216 0.28 18.31 -16.74
N ASP A 217 1.24 17.53 -17.23
CA ASP A 217 1.99 17.84 -18.45
C ASP A 217 1.04 18.11 -19.63
N ASN A 218 0.05 17.23 -19.81
CA ASN A 218 -0.99 17.40 -20.83
C ASN A 218 -1.86 18.64 -20.59
N HIS A 219 -2.14 19.00 -19.33
CA HIS A 219 -2.88 20.21 -18.97
C HIS A 219 -2.09 21.48 -19.35
N VAL A 220 -0.83 21.58 -18.91
CA VAL A 220 0.05 22.72 -19.20
C VAL A 220 0.28 22.83 -20.71
N LEU A 221 0.52 21.71 -21.40
CA LEU A 221 0.67 21.68 -22.85
C LEU A 221 -0.59 22.17 -23.59
N LYS A 222 -1.78 21.79 -23.10
CA LYS A 222 -3.06 22.16 -23.71
C LYS A 222 -3.39 23.65 -23.57
N TYR A 223 -3.11 24.25 -22.42
CA TYR A 223 -3.49 25.64 -22.13
C TYR A 223 -2.37 26.66 -22.30
N GLY A 224 -1.11 26.24 -22.11
CA GLY A 224 0.09 27.09 -22.19
C GLY A 224 1.05 26.76 -23.33
N GLY A 225 0.90 25.60 -24.00
CA GLY A 225 1.79 25.17 -25.08
C GLY A 225 3.11 24.61 -24.60
N THR A 226 4.03 24.34 -25.53
CA THR A 226 5.32 23.70 -25.26
C THR A 226 6.26 24.57 -24.43
N GLU A 227 6.30 25.88 -24.69
CA GLU A 227 7.14 26.82 -23.93
C GLU A 227 6.71 26.90 -22.46
N ALA A 228 5.40 26.83 -22.17
CA ALA A 228 4.90 26.81 -20.80
C ALA A 228 5.24 25.50 -20.10
N LEU A 229 5.20 24.36 -20.81
CA LEU A 229 5.61 23.07 -20.26
C LEU A 229 7.10 23.04 -19.94
N GLU A 230 7.95 23.55 -20.82
CA GLU A 230 9.39 23.65 -20.59
C GLU A 230 9.70 24.57 -19.39
N ALA A 231 9.02 25.70 -19.28
CA ALA A 231 9.18 26.60 -18.14
C ALA A 231 8.69 25.97 -16.82
N ASP A 232 7.56 25.24 -16.85
CA ASP A 232 6.98 24.53 -15.70
C ASP A 232 7.91 23.42 -15.19
N LYS A 233 8.56 22.68 -16.11
CA LYS A 233 9.59 21.67 -15.80
C LYS A 233 10.86 22.29 -15.24
N ALA A 234 11.40 23.31 -15.90
CA ALA A 234 12.61 24.00 -15.41
C ALA A 234 12.39 24.63 -14.02
N GLN A 235 11.20 25.16 -13.75
CA GLN A 235 10.86 25.70 -12.44
C GLN A 235 10.83 24.60 -11.35
N ARG A 236 10.26 23.43 -11.64
CA ARG A 236 10.23 22.30 -10.70
C ARG A 236 11.61 21.72 -10.46
N GLU A 237 12.40 21.57 -11.51
CA GLU A 237 13.80 21.12 -11.43
C GLU A 237 14.61 22.04 -10.50
N MET A 238 14.49 23.35 -10.64
CA MET A 238 15.12 24.32 -9.73
C MET A 238 14.60 24.18 -8.29
N LEU A 239 13.28 24.04 -8.10
CA LEU A 239 12.71 23.91 -6.76
C LEU A 239 13.16 22.64 -6.05
N LEU A 240 13.26 21.51 -6.76
CA LEU A 240 13.64 20.21 -6.21
C LEU A 240 15.15 20.08 -5.99
N HIS A 241 15.97 20.57 -6.93
CA HIS A 241 17.41 20.32 -6.91
C HIS A 241 18.26 21.48 -6.38
N GLU A 242 17.70 22.68 -6.28
CA GLU A 242 18.40 23.85 -5.73
C GLU A 242 17.72 24.35 -4.45
N PHE A 243 16.42 24.67 -4.52
CA PHE A 243 15.71 25.31 -3.41
C PHE A 243 15.48 24.39 -2.20
N VAL A 244 14.99 23.16 -2.41
CA VAL A 244 14.76 22.19 -1.32
C VAL A 244 16.08 21.84 -0.58
N PRO A 245 17.19 21.51 -1.26
CA PRO A 245 18.49 21.33 -0.61
C PRO A 245 18.96 22.56 0.18
N TYR A 246 18.75 23.77 -0.36
CA TYR A 246 19.02 25.01 0.35
C TYR A 246 18.23 25.11 1.68
N LEU A 247 16.93 24.83 1.67
CA LEU A 247 16.10 24.82 2.89
C LEU A 247 16.56 23.76 3.89
N LYS A 248 16.89 22.54 3.42
CA LYS A 248 17.40 21.44 4.27
C LYS A 248 18.71 21.84 4.96
N LEU A 249 19.60 22.52 4.25
CA LEU A 249 20.87 22.99 4.80
C LEU A 249 20.67 24.05 5.90
N HIS A 250 19.78 25.02 5.68
CA HIS A 250 19.42 25.99 6.71
C HIS A 250 18.81 25.33 7.95
N ASN A 251 17.90 24.37 7.77
CA ASN A 251 17.29 23.62 8.88
C ASN A 251 18.35 22.86 9.71
N ASN A 252 19.34 22.24 9.05
CA ASN A 252 20.44 21.55 9.74
C ASN A 252 21.34 22.52 10.52
N LEU A 253 21.70 23.66 9.93
CA LEU A 253 22.47 24.71 10.60
C LEU A 253 21.73 25.24 11.84
N SER A 254 20.41 25.41 11.76
CA SER A 254 19.59 25.84 12.90
C SER A 254 19.52 24.79 14.02
N LYS A 255 19.47 23.48 13.69
CA LYS A 255 19.59 22.41 14.70
C LYS A 255 20.93 22.48 15.45
N MET A 256 22.03 22.73 14.75
CA MET A 256 23.37 22.89 15.37
C MET A 256 23.41 24.10 16.31
N GLU A 257 22.86 25.24 15.89
CA GLU A 257 22.79 26.45 16.71
C GLU A 257 21.90 26.28 17.94
N GLN A 258 20.72 25.65 17.79
CA GLN A 258 19.82 25.37 18.90
C GLN A 258 20.46 24.43 19.93
N ALA A 259 21.15 23.38 19.48
CA ALA A 259 21.87 22.46 20.37
C ALA A 259 22.99 23.18 21.15
N ALA A 260 23.78 24.01 20.47
CA ALA A 260 24.83 24.79 21.11
C ALA A 260 24.28 25.84 22.09
N THR A 261 23.19 26.52 21.72
CA THR A 261 22.54 27.54 22.56
C THR A 261 21.92 26.90 23.80
N LYS A 262 21.20 25.78 23.64
CA LYS A 262 20.62 25.01 24.74
C LYS A 262 21.70 24.53 25.72
N ALA A 263 22.82 24.00 25.21
CA ALA A 263 23.94 23.59 26.05
C ALA A 263 24.47 24.76 26.91
N LEU A 264 24.66 25.93 26.29
CA LEU A 264 25.13 27.15 26.97
C LEU A 264 24.13 27.72 27.99
N GLU A 265 22.82 27.54 27.77
CA GLU A 265 21.77 28.05 28.66
C GLU A 265 21.46 27.11 29.85
N GLU A 266 21.48 25.79 29.64
CA GLU A 266 21.04 24.80 30.63
C GLU A 266 22.13 24.41 31.64
N ASN A 267 23.41 24.59 31.32
CA ASN A 267 24.50 23.95 32.06
C ASN A 267 25.40 24.91 32.86
N SER A 268 25.05 25.15 34.13
CA SER A 268 25.83 25.99 35.06
C SER A 268 27.15 25.35 35.56
N GLY A 269 27.58 24.21 35.00
CA GLY A 269 28.82 23.49 35.37
C GLY A 269 29.74 23.15 34.20
N MET A 270 29.56 23.81 33.05
CA MET A 270 30.32 23.53 31.83
C MET A 270 31.81 23.86 31.97
N THR A 271 32.68 23.03 31.39
CA THR A 271 34.12 23.31 31.35
C THR A 271 34.44 24.46 30.40
N VAL A 272 35.63 25.07 30.55
CA VAL A 272 36.08 26.18 29.68
C VAL A 272 36.19 25.72 28.22
N THR A 273 36.59 24.46 28.00
CA THR A 273 36.77 23.85 26.68
C THR A 273 35.42 23.61 25.97
N GLU A 274 34.43 23.07 26.69
CA GLU A 274 33.07 22.90 26.19
C GLU A 274 32.40 24.25 25.89
N THR A 275 32.61 25.26 26.76
CA THR A 275 32.09 26.62 26.53
C THR A 275 32.69 27.22 25.25
N ALA A 276 33.99 27.05 25.02
CA ALA A 276 34.67 27.50 23.81
C ALA A 276 34.16 26.76 22.56
N TYR A 277 33.95 25.45 22.66
CA TYR A 277 33.40 24.62 21.58
C TYR A 277 32.00 25.07 21.16
N HIS A 278 31.06 25.21 22.11
CA HIS A 278 29.69 25.64 21.78
C HIS A 278 29.65 27.08 21.26
N THR A 279 30.55 27.95 21.72
CA THR A 279 30.71 29.31 21.17
C THR A 279 31.20 29.26 19.73
N ALA A 280 32.25 28.47 19.45
CA ALA A 280 32.77 28.28 18.10
C ALA A 280 31.75 27.63 17.15
N MET A 281 30.87 26.76 17.68
CA MET A 281 29.78 26.18 16.90
C MET A 281 28.76 27.23 16.44
N LYS A 282 28.44 28.22 17.28
CA LYS A 282 27.55 29.33 16.89
C LYS A 282 28.20 30.22 15.83
N GLU A 283 29.49 30.51 15.96
CA GLU A 283 30.25 31.26 14.95
C GLU A 283 30.34 30.50 13.62
N TYR A 284 30.56 29.18 13.68
CA TYR A 284 30.54 28.29 12.52
C TYR A 284 29.20 28.36 11.78
N VAL A 285 28.08 28.21 12.50
CA VAL A 285 26.75 28.28 11.90
C VAL A 285 26.51 29.63 11.22
N SER A 286 26.86 30.74 11.88
CA SER A 286 26.73 32.08 11.30
C SER A 286 27.54 32.23 10.01
N LYS A 287 28.79 31.74 10.00
CA LYS A 287 29.65 31.75 8.80
C LYS A 287 29.07 30.89 7.67
N CYS A 288 28.60 29.68 7.98
CA CYS A 288 28.01 28.80 6.99
C CYS A 288 26.73 29.39 6.39
N ARG A 289 25.84 30.00 7.18
CA ARG A 289 24.64 30.68 6.65
C ARG A 289 24.98 31.76 5.63
N ALA A 290 25.99 32.58 5.91
CA ALA A 290 26.44 33.61 4.97
C ALA A 290 26.96 33.01 3.64
N MET A 291 27.70 31.90 3.72
CA MET A 291 28.22 31.19 2.54
C MET A 291 27.07 30.58 1.72
N VAL A 292 26.14 29.87 2.37
CA VAL A 292 24.97 29.26 1.74
C VAL A 292 24.09 30.30 1.05
N ASN A 293 23.76 31.41 1.73
CA ASN A 293 22.97 32.48 1.16
C ASN A 293 23.66 33.17 -0.04
N SER A 294 25.00 33.11 -0.10
CA SER A 294 25.79 33.66 -1.21
C SER A 294 25.99 32.68 -2.38
N GLY A 295 25.52 31.44 -2.27
CA GLY A 295 25.75 30.37 -3.27
C GLY A 295 27.09 29.64 -3.12
N ASP A 296 27.84 29.86 -2.03
CA ASP A 296 29.08 29.14 -1.72
C ASP A 296 28.80 27.93 -0.81
N TYR A 297 28.73 26.74 -1.41
CA TYR A 297 28.50 25.48 -0.71
C TYR A 297 29.79 24.81 -0.21
N SER A 298 30.97 25.43 -0.38
CA SER A 298 32.25 24.91 0.13
C SER A 298 32.41 25.19 1.63
N LEU A 299 31.53 24.61 2.45
CA LEU A 299 31.46 24.90 3.87
C LEU A 299 32.75 24.51 4.61
N PRO A 300 33.19 25.31 5.60
CA PRO A 300 34.32 24.96 6.44
C PRO A 300 34.05 23.65 7.21
N PRO A 301 35.12 22.95 7.68
CA PRO A 301 34.96 21.77 8.52
C PRO A 301 34.25 22.13 9.83
N VAL A 302 33.34 21.26 10.27
CA VAL A 302 32.59 21.42 11.53
C VAL A 302 33.57 21.38 12.71
N PRO A 303 33.55 22.37 13.64
CA PRO A 303 34.38 22.36 14.84
C PRO A 303 34.19 21.06 15.62
N GLN A 304 35.27 20.49 16.16
CA GLN A 304 35.21 19.29 17.01
C GLN A 304 35.62 19.64 18.44
N LEU A 305 35.01 18.99 19.44
CA LEU A 305 35.29 19.27 20.86
C LEU A 305 36.77 19.10 21.21
N LYS A 306 37.44 18.11 20.60
CA LYS A 306 38.88 17.83 20.73
C LYS A 306 39.79 18.97 20.30
N ASP A 307 39.30 19.89 19.47
CA ASP A 307 40.10 21.02 18.96
C ASP A 307 40.24 22.14 20.01
N PHE A 308 39.46 22.07 21.10
CA PHE A 308 39.41 23.08 22.17
C PHE A 308 40.02 22.60 23.50
N ASP A 309 40.62 21.40 23.53
CA ASP A 309 41.30 20.89 24.72
C ASP A 309 42.64 21.59 24.96
N THR A 310 42.60 22.60 25.84
CA THR A 310 43.74 23.44 26.19
C THR A 310 44.86 22.70 26.94
N GLU A 311 44.58 21.58 27.60
CA GLU A 311 45.61 20.83 28.35
C GLU A 311 46.49 19.99 27.40
N LEU A 312 45.89 19.40 26.36
CA LEU A 312 46.62 18.65 25.35
C LEU A 312 47.51 19.54 24.47
N ALA A 313 47.09 20.79 24.21
CA ALA A 313 47.89 21.75 23.46
C ALA A 313 49.11 22.27 24.27
N ALA A 314 48.92 22.54 25.56
CA ALA A 314 50.01 22.92 26.46
C ALA A 314 51.00 21.78 26.70
N TYR A 315 50.52 20.54 26.80
CA TYR A 315 51.37 19.34 26.88
C TYR A 315 52.17 19.14 25.58
N LYS A 316 51.57 19.34 24.41
CA LYS A 316 52.28 19.24 23.12
C LYS A 316 53.35 20.32 22.93
N GLU A 317 53.10 21.55 23.38
CA GLU A 317 54.11 22.62 23.36
C GLU A 317 55.25 22.34 24.35
N HIS A 318 54.93 21.91 25.58
CA HIS A 318 55.93 21.55 26.59
C HIS A 318 56.80 20.38 26.12
N VAL A 319 56.21 19.33 25.55
CA VAL A 319 56.95 18.17 25.01
C VAL A 319 57.82 18.59 23.82
N LYS A 320 57.35 19.50 22.95
CA LYS A 320 58.17 20.05 21.86
C LYS A 320 59.34 20.90 22.37
N GLU A 321 59.13 21.70 23.42
CA GLU A 321 60.20 22.49 24.04
C GLU A 321 61.24 21.60 24.75
N GLU A 322 60.82 20.54 25.45
CA GLU A 322 61.74 19.57 26.04
C GLU A 322 62.56 18.82 24.98
N ILE A 323 61.91 18.33 23.92
CA ILE A 323 62.60 17.66 22.81
C ILE A 323 63.59 18.61 22.12
N ALA A 324 63.23 19.89 21.96
CA ALA A 324 64.12 20.89 21.38
C ALA A 324 65.33 21.20 22.29
N GLN A 325 65.15 21.21 23.61
CA GLN A 325 66.23 21.41 24.58
C GLN A 325 67.15 20.19 24.66
N GLU A 326 66.60 18.97 24.62
CA GLU A 326 67.37 17.74 24.64
C GLU A 326 68.14 17.52 23.33
N ALA A 327 67.53 17.80 22.17
CA ALA A 327 68.21 17.79 20.88
C ALA A 327 69.38 18.80 20.84
N ALA A 328 69.16 20.02 21.37
CA ALA A 328 70.20 21.04 21.46
C ALA A 328 71.34 20.66 22.42
N ALA A 329 71.05 20.01 23.55
CA ALA A 329 72.05 19.52 24.49
C ALA A 329 72.87 18.34 23.93
N ALA A 330 72.25 17.50 23.10
CA ALA A 330 72.90 16.42 22.36
C ALA A 330 73.65 16.90 21.10
N GLY A 331 73.56 18.18 20.75
CA GLY A 331 74.27 18.81 19.64
C GLY A 331 73.74 18.42 18.25
N MET A 332 72.47 18.02 18.14
CA MET A 332 71.83 17.53 16.92
C MET A 332 70.52 18.28 16.62
N THR A 333 70.02 18.15 15.39
CA THR A 333 68.75 18.77 14.98
C THR A 333 67.55 18.01 15.58
N VAL A 334 66.41 18.67 15.76
CA VAL A 334 65.20 18.05 16.32
C VAL A 334 64.74 16.87 15.45
N GLU A 335 64.93 16.97 14.14
CA GLU A 335 64.63 15.93 13.17
C GLU A 335 65.56 14.71 13.27
N GLU A 336 66.84 14.89 13.63
CA GLU A 336 67.79 13.79 13.87
C GLU A 336 67.60 13.15 15.25
N TYR A 337 67.18 13.93 16.25
CA TYR A 337 66.86 13.42 17.59
C TYR A 337 65.60 12.53 17.57
N ALA A 338 64.57 12.93 16.82
CA ALA A 338 63.33 12.15 16.65
C ALA A 338 63.55 10.81 15.92
N ALA A 339 64.59 10.70 15.09
CA ALA A 339 64.94 9.45 14.38
C ALA A 339 65.66 8.41 15.26
N ASN A 340 66.12 8.80 16.47
CA ASN A 340 66.85 7.92 17.40
C ASN A 340 65.96 7.26 18.48
N GLY A 341 64.63 7.33 18.35
CA GLY A 341 63.69 6.60 19.19
C GLY A 341 63.59 7.15 20.62
N TYR A 342 62.58 7.97 20.88
CA TYR A 342 62.21 8.40 22.23
C TYR A 342 61.19 7.41 22.82
N GLU A 343 61.40 6.90 24.03
CA GLU A 343 60.39 6.14 24.80
C GLU A 343 59.92 6.91 26.04
N PRO A 344 58.59 7.04 26.25
CA PRO A 344 58.05 7.32 27.57
C PRO A 344 56.98 6.30 28.06
N TYR A 345 57.24 5.80 29.27
CA TYR A 345 56.36 5.29 30.34
C TYR A 345 55.55 3.98 30.16
N THR A 346 56.19 2.89 30.61
CA THR A 346 55.72 1.60 31.19
C THR A 346 54.22 1.25 31.18
N ALA A 347 53.83 0.44 30.20
CA ALA A 347 52.69 -0.48 30.30
C ALA A 347 53.10 -1.69 31.17
N GLU A 348 52.22 -2.16 32.07
CA GLU A 348 52.47 -3.36 32.88
C GLU A 348 52.69 -4.58 31.97
N LEU A 349 53.81 -5.29 32.17
CA LEU A 349 54.15 -6.48 31.38
C LEU A 349 53.16 -7.64 31.67
N PRO A 350 52.89 -8.49 30.67
CA PRO A 350 51.97 -9.61 30.81
C PRO A 350 52.43 -10.67 31.78
N ASP A 351 53.74 -10.85 31.89
CA ASP A 351 54.37 -11.67 32.91
C ASP A 351 55.44 -10.86 33.63
N PRO A 352 55.24 -10.47 34.90
CA PRO A 352 56.21 -9.70 35.65
C PRO A 352 57.47 -10.51 36.03
N SER A 353 57.51 -11.82 35.78
CA SER A 353 58.66 -12.68 36.05
C SER A 353 59.75 -12.64 34.96
N ILE A 354 59.50 -11.97 33.84
CA ILE A 354 60.44 -11.82 32.72
C ILE A 354 60.38 -10.40 32.15
N THR A 355 61.53 -9.85 31.77
CA THR A 355 61.62 -8.49 31.22
C THR A 355 61.89 -8.51 29.71
N VAL A 356 61.57 -7.42 29.03
CA VAL A 356 61.89 -7.23 27.59
C VAL A 356 63.40 -7.33 27.34
N SER A 357 64.22 -6.91 28.31
CA SER A 357 65.68 -7.07 28.24
C SER A 357 66.10 -8.55 28.23
N ASP A 358 65.42 -9.42 28.98
CA ASP A 358 65.71 -10.86 28.99
C ASP A 358 65.34 -11.52 27.64
N MET A 359 64.28 -11.05 26.99
CA MET A 359 63.87 -11.50 25.65
C MET A 359 64.88 -11.09 24.57
N GLN A 360 65.39 -9.86 24.66
CA GLN A 360 66.44 -9.36 23.77
C GLN A 360 67.77 -10.11 23.98
N GLU A 361 68.13 -10.44 25.23
CA GLU A 361 69.31 -11.27 25.52
C GLU A 361 69.12 -12.73 25.04
N TYR A 362 67.89 -13.23 25.06
CA TYR A 362 67.54 -14.55 24.50
C TYR A 362 67.68 -14.62 22.98
N GLY A 363 67.71 -13.49 22.27
CA GLY A 363 67.95 -13.42 20.81
C GLY A 363 66.77 -12.88 20.00
N TYR A 364 65.68 -12.50 20.65
CA TYR A 364 64.48 -11.96 19.99
C TYR A 364 64.33 -10.45 20.28
N SER A 365 64.39 -9.62 19.25
CA SER A 365 64.57 -8.15 19.37
C SER A 365 63.43 -7.30 18.80
N TRP A 366 62.30 -7.91 18.47
CA TRP A 366 61.15 -7.14 17.96
C TRP A 366 60.33 -6.52 19.10
N ASP A 367 60.27 -5.19 19.13
CA ASP A 367 59.66 -4.40 20.22
C ASP A 367 58.12 -4.47 20.28
N GLY A 368 57.48 -5.07 19.27
CA GLY A 368 56.05 -5.33 19.24
C GLY A 368 55.61 -6.53 20.09
N MET A 369 56.55 -7.25 20.70
CA MET A 369 56.34 -8.51 21.40
C MET A 369 56.68 -8.39 22.88
N LEU A 370 55.78 -8.87 23.75
CA LEU A 370 55.94 -8.83 25.20
C LEU A 370 56.23 -10.23 25.74
N PRO A 371 57.28 -10.41 26.57
CA PRO A 371 57.74 -11.74 26.97
C PRO A 371 56.89 -12.38 28.06
N LEU A 372 56.87 -13.71 28.03
CA LEU A 372 56.09 -14.58 28.90
C LEU A 372 56.91 -15.83 29.29
N LYS A 373 56.69 -16.35 30.51
CA LYS A 373 57.11 -17.70 30.91
C LYS A 373 55.98 -18.71 30.74
N GLU A 374 56.33 -19.99 30.83
CA GLU A 374 55.44 -21.14 30.57
C GLU A 374 54.09 -21.04 31.29
N GLU A 375 54.07 -20.74 32.60
CA GLU A 375 52.83 -20.72 33.39
C GLU A 375 51.86 -19.63 32.89
N THR A 376 52.37 -18.44 32.57
CA THR A 376 51.58 -17.32 32.09
C THR A 376 51.14 -17.53 30.65
N ALA A 377 52.02 -18.07 29.80
CA ALA A 377 51.70 -18.44 28.42
C ALA A 377 50.56 -19.47 28.36
N LEU A 378 50.62 -20.53 29.18
CA LEU A 378 49.55 -21.53 29.26
C LEU A 378 48.24 -20.93 29.77
N HIS A 379 48.30 -20.04 30.77
CA HIS A 379 47.09 -19.38 31.28
C HIS A 379 46.42 -18.51 30.22
N LEU A 380 47.18 -17.68 29.51
CA LEU A 380 46.65 -16.80 28.48
C LEU A 380 46.14 -17.58 27.27
N TYR A 381 46.81 -18.66 26.86
CA TYR A 381 46.37 -19.54 25.79
C TYR A 381 45.09 -20.31 26.15
N ASP A 382 45.05 -21.03 27.27
CA ASP A 382 43.92 -21.91 27.59
C ASP A 382 42.70 -21.20 28.19
N LYS A 383 42.92 -20.13 28.97
CA LYS A 383 41.82 -19.49 29.73
C LYS A 383 41.32 -18.20 29.13
N GLU A 384 42.18 -17.51 28.37
CA GLU A 384 41.87 -16.20 27.80
C GLU A 384 41.95 -16.19 26.27
N ASP A 385 42.13 -17.37 25.66
CA ASP A 385 42.15 -17.62 24.21
C ASP A 385 43.08 -16.66 23.44
N MET A 386 44.19 -16.27 24.08
CA MET A 386 45.16 -15.38 23.47
C MET A 386 46.12 -16.15 22.57
N GLN A 387 46.45 -15.55 21.42
CA GLN A 387 47.48 -16.07 20.55
C GLN A 387 48.87 -15.86 21.18
N ILE A 388 49.51 -16.98 21.51
CA ILE A 388 50.86 -17.04 22.06
C ILE A 388 51.86 -17.40 20.96
N PHE A 389 53.04 -16.80 21.01
CA PHE A 389 54.15 -17.09 20.10
C PHE A 389 55.28 -17.77 20.84
N LEU A 390 55.81 -18.85 20.28
CA LEU A 390 57.05 -19.48 20.69
C LEU A 390 58.21 -18.65 20.11
N LEU A 391 59.01 -18.01 20.95
CA LEU A 391 60.16 -17.21 20.49
C LEU A 391 61.41 -18.07 20.46
N HIS A 392 62.23 -17.92 19.41
CA HIS A 392 63.47 -18.67 19.22
C HIS A 392 64.70 -17.76 19.30
N GLU A 393 65.86 -18.32 19.67
CA GLU A 393 67.13 -17.58 19.82
C GLU A 393 67.65 -16.95 18.51
N ASP A 394 67.17 -17.41 17.36
CA ASP A 394 67.52 -16.89 16.03
C ASP A 394 66.68 -15.67 15.62
N GLY A 395 65.79 -15.21 16.50
CA GLY A 395 64.90 -14.06 16.27
C GLY A 395 63.65 -14.41 15.47
N SER A 396 63.37 -15.69 15.20
CA SER A 396 62.11 -16.14 14.60
C SER A 396 61.04 -16.44 15.65
N GLU A 397 59.77 -16.38 15.23
CA GLU A 397 58.62 -16.83 16.02
C GLU A 397 57.83 -17.95 15.31
N SER A 398 57.18 -18.80 16.10
CA SER A 398 56.23 -19.79 15.60
C SER A 398 55.00 -19.89 16.51
N ILE A 399 53.86 -20.26 15.94
CA ILE A 399 52.60 -20.42 16.68
C ILE A 399 52.51 -21.88 17.19
N PRO A 400 52.16 -22.12 18.46
CA PRO A 400 51.93 -23.46 18.98
C PRO A 400 50.61 -24.03 18.44
N ASP A 401 50.63 -25.26 17.94
CA ASP A 401 49.43 -25.97 17.48
C ASP A 401 48.67 -26.62 18.65
N SER A 402 49.32 -26.77 19.82
CA SER A 402 48.76 -27.38 21.03
C SER A 402 49.44 -26.90 22.32
N THR A 403 48.81 -27.13 23.47
CA THR A 403 49.40 -26.83 24.79
C THR A 403 50.66 -27.65 25.08
N GLU A 404 50.78 -28.82 24.46
CA GLU A 404 51.96 -29.67 24.52
C GLU A 404 53.17 -29.02 23.84
N ASP A 405 52.96 -28.24 22.77
CA ASP A 405 54.05 -27.53 22.07
C ASP A 405 54.62 -26.39 22.92
N ILE A 406 53.77 -25.72 23.70
CA ILE A 406 54.18 -24.69 24.67
C ILE A 406 55.08 -25.33 25.74
N LYS A 407 54.69 -26.47 26.31
CA LYS A 407 55.50 -27.19 27.30
C LYS A 407 56.81 -27.71 26.71
N ALA A 408 56.78 -28.27 25.51
CA ALA A 408 57.97 -28.79 24.83
C ALA A 408 58.98 -27.69 24.49
N HIS A 409 58.51 -26.48 24.18
CA HIS A 409 59.38 -25.30 23.99
C HIS A 409 59.97 -24.81 25.31
N ALA A 410 59.17 -24.78 26.39
CA ALA A 410 59.63 -24.41 27.73
C ALA A 410 60.70 -25.37 28.26
N GLU A 411 60.56 -26.68 28.05
CA GLU A 411 61.55 -27.70 28.45
C GLU A 411 62.93 -27.50 27.79
N LYS A 412 62.96 -26.86 26.60
CA LYS A 412 64.19 -26.50 25.89
C LYS A 412 64.77 -25.15 26.32
N GLY A 413 64.14 -24.49 27.29
CA GLY A 413 64.51 -23.14 27.75
C GLY A 413 63.91 -22.02 26.91
N GLY A 414 62.90 -22.31 26.09
CA GLY A 414 62.20 -21.36 25.24
C GLY A 414 61.45 -20.26 26.00
N ILE A 415 61.41 -19.06 25.42
CA ILE A 415 60.61 -17.93 25.90
C ILE A 415 59.40 -17.76 24.98
N PHE A 416 58.33 -17.19 25.52
CA PHE A 416 57.08 -16.98 24.80
C PHE A 416 56.79 -15.49 24.66
N GLY A 417 56.01 -15.12 23.65
CA GLY A 417 55.64 -13.75 23.35
C GLY A 417 54.13 -13.62 23.17
N VAL A 418 53.60 -12.45 23.53
CA VAL A 418 52.28 -11.98 23.11
C VAL A 418 52.41 -10.59 22.50
N HIS A 419 51.63 -10.30 21.46
CA HIS A 419 51.67 -8.96 20.85
C HIS A 419 51.28 -7.89 21.87
N LYS A 420 52.03 -6.79 21.86
CA LYS A 420 51.81 -5.64 22.75
C LYS A 420 50.41 -5.05 22.58
N GLU A 421 49.89 -5.03 21.35
CA GLU A 421 48.56 -4.51 21.02
C GLU A 421 47.46 -5.39 21.63
N ASP A 422 47.54 -6.72 21.48
CA ASP A 422 46.58 -7.67 22.05
C ASP A 422 46.59 -7.64 23.58
N TRP A 423 47.76 -7.49 24.20
CA TRP A 423 47.89 -7.35 25.65
C TRP A 423 47.27 -6.07 26.19
N ASN A 424 47.47 -4.95 25.49
CA ASN A 424 46.87 -3.67 25.87
C ASN A 424 45.34 -3.72 25.77
N ALA A 425 44.81 -4.29 24.68
CA ALA A 425 43.36 -4.46 24.48
C ALA A 425 42.72 -5.31 25.59
N LEU A 426 43.38 -6.41 26.00
CA LEU A 426 42.91 -7.24 27.10
C LEU A 426 42.95 -6.51 28.45
N THR A 427 43.98 -5.68 28.68
CA THR A 427 44.12 -4.90 29.91
C THR A 427 43.05 -3.83 30.03
N GLU A 428 42.74 -3.14 28.92
CA GLU A 428 41.62 -2.20 28.83
C GLU A 428 40.28 -2.90 29.06
N TYR A 429 40.06 -4.07 28.46
CA TYR A 429 38.85 -4.86 28.68
C TYR A 429 38.70 -5.32 30.14
N ARG A 430 39.79 -5.75 30.79
CA ARG A 430 39.78 -6.12 32.22
C ARG A 430 39.51 -4.91 33.11
N ALA A 431 40.07 -3.75 32.81
CA ALA A 431 39.81 -2.50 33.52
C ALA A 431 38.33 -2.09 33.39
N MET A 432 37.78 -2.12 32.18
CA MET A 432 36.37 -1.86 31.90
C MET A 432 35.45 -2.86 32.65
N LYS A 433 35.78 -4.16 32.65
CA LYS A 433 35.01 -5.20 33.36
C LYS A 433 35.05 -5.03 34.88
N LYS A 434 36.16 -4.51 35.43
CA LYS A 434 36.32 -4.23 36.86
C LYS A 434 35.58 -2.96 37.28
N GLU A 435 35.49 -1.95 36.43
CA GLU A 435 34.63 -0.77 36.62
C GLU A 435 33.14 -1.13 36.51
N LEU A 436 32.75 -2.00 35.58
CA LEU A 436 31.38 -2.48 35.41
C LEU A 436 30.88 -3.36 36.58
N ALA A 437 31.78 -4.00 37.33
CA ALA A 437 31.44 -4.87 38.47
C ALA A 437 31.06 -4.11 39.76
N GLY A 438 31.28 -2.78 39.80
CA GLY A 438 31.05 -1.93 40.97
C GLY A 438 29.73 -1.14 40.97
N SER A 439 28.95 -1.17 39.88
CA SER A 439 27.69 -0.41 39.79
C SER A 439 26.47 -1.33 40.03
N GLU A 440 25.58 -0.97 40.95
CA GLU A 440 24.33 -1.73 41.16
C GLU A 440 23.35 -1.62 39.98
N ALA A 441 23.59 -0.71 39.03
CA ALA A 441 22.81 -0.54 37.80
C ALA A 441 23.17 -1.55 36.69
N THR A 442 24.31 -2.24 36.80
CA THR A 442 24.73 -3.26 35.81
C THR A 442 24.31 -4.68 36.20
N LYS A 443 23.74 -4.89 37.38
CA LYS A 443 23.22 -6.20 37.83
C LYS A 443 21.86 -6.57 37.24
N GLU A 444 21.15 -5.60 36.66
CA GLU A 444 19.86 -5.82 35.96
C GLU A 444 19.99 -5.74 34.42
N MET A 445 21.12 -5.28 33.88
CA MET A 445 21.40 -5.23 32.43
C MET A 445 22.19 -6.43 31.87
N LEU A 446 22.95 -7.14 32.72
CA LEU A 446 23.83 -8.26 32.30
C LEU A 446 23.14 -9.64 32.27
N GLN A 447 21.82 -9.70 32.42
CA GLN A 447 21.04 -10.93 32.30
C GLN A 447 20.37 -11.07 30.92
N GLU A 448 20.50 -10.07 30.04
CA GLU A 448 19.81 -9.99 28.75
C GLU A 448 20.76 -9.97 27.53
N TYR A 449 22.09 -9.87 27.74
CA TYR A 449 23.07 -9.90 26.66
C TYR A 449 24.11 -11.01 26.87
N GLY A 450 23.64 -12.26 26.79
CA GLY A 450 24.47 -13.46 26.74
C GLY A 450 24.32 -14.17 25.40
N ALA A 451 25.33 -14.01 24.55
CA ALA A 451 25.66 -14.76 23.33
C ALA A 451 24.95 -14.38 22.01
N ALA A 452 25.62 -13.52 21.22
CA ALA A 452 25.92 -13.80 19.82
C ALA A 452 27.08 -12.91 19.36
N GLU A 453 28.16 -13.55 18.91
CA GLU A 453 29.29 -12.93 18.22
C GLU A 453 28.79 -12.25 16.93
N GLN A 454 29.24 -11.02 16.70
CA GLN A 454 29.02 -10.30 15.44
C GLN A 454 29.85 -10.97 14.34
N THR A 455 29.20 -11.83 13.58
CA THR A 455 29.43 -11.83 12.13
C THR A 455 28.61 -10.68 11.57
N GLU A 456 29.23 -9.77 10.82
CA GLU A 456 28.52 -8.65 10.21
C GLU A 456 27.36 -9.18 9.35
N ASN A 457 26.12 -8.96 9.79
CA ASN A 457 24.95 -9.32 8.98
C ASN A 457 24.95 -8.43 7.74
N THR A 458 24.90 -9.04 6.55
CA THR A 458 24.93 -8.34 5.26
C THR A 458 23.84 -8.90 4.34
N PHE A 459 23.53 -8.20 3.26
CA PHE A 459 22.71 -8.74 2.17
C PHE A 459 23.38 -8.48 0.82
N THR A 460 23.07 -9.35 -0.13
CA THR A 460 23.62 -9.34 -1.48
C THR A 460 22.52 -9.44 -2.52
N ILE A 461 22.57 -8.62 -3.57
CA ILE A 461 21.61 -8.62 -4.68
C ILE A 461 22.28 -9.25 -5.90
N TYR A 462 21.55 -10.18 -6.55
CA TYR A 462 21.92 -10.89 -7.76
C TYR A 462 20.91 -10.58 -8.88
N GLN A 463 21.40 -10.21 -10.06
CA GLN A 463 20.59 -9.94 -11.25
C GLN A 463 20.99 -10.88 -12.39
N LEU A 464 20.06 -11.17 -13.29
CA LEU A 464 20.32 -12.03 -14.45
C LEU A 464 21.35 -11.38 -15.39
N LYS A 465 22.25 -12.20 -15.94
CA LYS A 465 23.19 -11.73 -16.97
C LYS A 465 22.48 -11.48 -18.30
N ASP A 466 22.95 -10.49 -19.06
CA ASP A 466 22.40 -10.11 -20.37
C ASP A 466 22.41 -11.25 -21.41
N ASP A 467 23.22 -12.29 -21.23
CA ASP A 467 23.36 -13.43 -22.16
C ASP A 467 22.42 -14.60 -21.83
N VAL A 468 21.62 -14.51 -20.77
CA VAL A 468 20.65 -15.54 -20.38
C VAL A 468 19.42 -15.48 -21.32
N PRO A 469 18.82 -16.63 -21.71
CA PRO A 469 17.63 -16.63 -22.55
C PRO A 469 16.48 -15.78 -22.00
N VAL A 470 15.72 -15.15 -22.90
CA VAL A 470 14.52 -14.34 -22.58
C VAL A 470 13.45 -15.10 -21.77
N ASP A 471 13.51 -16.44 -21.76
CA ASP A 471 12.62 -17.28 -20.97
C ASP A 471 12.84 -17.19 -19.44
N PHE A 472 13.95 -16.60 -18.98
CA PHE A 472 14.23 -16.35 -17.56
C PHE A 472 13.89 -14.92 -17.11
N HIS A 473 13.82 -13.97 -18.04
CA HIS A 473 13.68 -12.54 -17.74
C HIS A 473 12.24 -12.17 -17.38
N PHE A 474 12.05 -11.54 -16.23
CA PHE A 474 10.75 -11.05 -15.74
C PHE A 474 9.66 -12.13 -15.64
N ARG A 475 10.05 -13.38 -15.34
CA ARG A 475 9.13 -14.51 -15.22
C ARG A 475 8.88 -14.87 -13.75
N PRO A 476 7.62 -15.09 -13.33
CA PRO A 476 7.32 -15.72 -12.05
C PRO A 476 8.00 -17.09 -11.92
N LEU A 477 8.38 -17.48 -10.70
CA LEU A 477 9.11 -18.73 -10.46
C LEU A 477 8.33 -19.96 -10.97
N GLU A 478 7.01 -19.95 -10.79
CA GLU A 478 6.11 -21.01 -11.26
C GLU A 478 6.14 -21.18 -12.79
N GLU A 479 6.31 -20.10 -13.56
CA GLU A 479 6.38 -20.18 -15.02
C GLU A 479 7.74 -20.73 -15.50
N VAL A 480 8.84 -20.34 -14.84
CA VAL A 480 10.18 -20.88 -15.09
C VAL A 480 10.18 -22.40 -14.85
N GLN A 481 9.60 -22.84 -13.72
CA GLN A 481 9.49 -24.26 -13.37
C GLN A 481 8.56 -25.05 -14.33
N ARG A 482 7.45 -24.46 -14.78
CA ARG A 482 6.53 -25.09 -15.75
C ARG A 482 7.18 -25.37 -17.10
N LYS A 483 8.16 -24.55 -17.49
CA LYS A 483 8.98 -24.75 -18.70
C LYS A 483 10.13 -25.75 -18.47
N GLY A 484 10.25 -26.33 -17.28
CA GLY A 484 11.31 -27.27 -16.92
C GLY A 484 12.67 -26.60 -16.71
N LEU A 485 12.70 -25.29 -16.46
CA LEU A 485 13.92 -24.52 -16.18
C LEU A 485 14.08 -24.33 -14.67
N ALA A 486 15.32 -24.16 -14.20
CA ALA A 486 15.65 -23.95 -12.79
C ALA A 486 16.42 -22.64 -12.60
N VAL A 487 16.30 -22.04 -11.42
CA VAL A 487 17.04 -20.83 -11.04
C VAL A 487 18.47 -21.24 -10.69
N ASP A 488 19.33 -21.29 -11.71
CA ASP A 488 20.74 -21.65 -11.58
C ASP A 488 21.58 -20.41 -11.22
N PRO A 489 22.35 -20.42 -10.11
CA PRO A 489 23.26 -19.33 -9.74
C PRO A 489 24.23 -18.92 -10.85
N ALA A 490 24.59 -19.82 -11.77
CA ALA A 490 25.48 -19.52 -12.89
C ALA A 490 24.91 -18.46 -13.86
N ASN A 491 23.59 -18.30 -13.90
CA ASN A 491 22.89 -17.33 -14.74
C ASN A 491 22.84 -15.91 -14.14
N TYR A 492 23.27 -15.76 -12.89
CA TYR A 492 23.19 -14.51 -12.15
C TYR A 492 24.57 -13.89 -11.96
N GLU A 493 24.60 -12.57 -11.88
CA GLU A 493 25.76 -11.80 -11.44
C GLU A 493 25.46 -11.04 -10.16
N LYS A 494 26.47 -10.95 -9.29
CA LYS A 494 26.38 -10.20 -8.05
C LYS A 494 26.54 -8.71 -8.36
N VAL A 495 25.48 -7.93 -8.14
CA VAL A 495 25.45 -6.50 -8.47
C VAL A 495 25.68 -5.59 -7.26
N TYR A 496 25.40 -6.05 -6.04
CA TYR A 496 25.48 -5.22 -4.84
C TYR A 496 25.59 -6.01 -3.54
N THR A 497 26.34 -5.50 -2.56
CA THR A 497 26.44 -6.05 -1.20
C THR A 497 26.49 -4.90 -0.18
N ALA A 498 25.70 -4.97 0.88
CA ALA A 498 25.66 -3.95 1.94
C ALA A 498 25.34 -4.55 3.33
N PRO A 499 25.66 -3.84 4.43
CA PRO A 499 25.28 -4.26 5.78
C PRO A 499 23.77 -4.28 5.97
N LEU A 500 23.30 -5.25 6.74
CA LEU A 500 21.90 -5.51 7.01
C LEU A 500 21.56 -4.96 8.40
N THR A 501 20.96 -3.78 8.44
CA THR A 501 20.51 -3.16 9.69
C THR A 501 19.23 -3.83 10.21
N PRO A 502 18.92 -3.77 11.52
CA PRO A 502 17.77 -4.48 12.10
C PRO A 502 16.39 -4.15 11.51
N ASP A 503 16.27 -3.01 10.82
CA ASP A 503 15.07 -2.52 10.14
C ASP A 503 15.00 -2.90 8.64
N MET A 504 16.05 -3.49 8.06
CA MET A 504 16.11 -3.86 6.65
C MET A 504 15.64 -5.31 6.40
N GLY A 505 14.31 -5.51 6.32
CA GLY A 505 13.71 -6.76 5.80
C GLY A 505 13.61 -6.80 4.26
N LEU A 506 13.17 -7.93 3.68
CA LEU A 506 13.05 -8.11 2.21
C LEU A 506 12.20 -7.03 1.53
N GLU A 507 11.06 -6.68 2.13
CA GLU A 507 10.17 -5.62 1.61
C GLU A 507 10.82 -4.23 1.69
N ARG A 508 11.58 -3.96 2.75
CA ARG A 508 12.31 -2.69 2.90
C ARG A 508 13.50 -2.61 1.94
N ILE A 509 14.14 -3.75 1.63
CA ILE A 509 15.16 -3.85 0.58
C ILE A 509 14.50 -3.60 -0.79
N PHE A 510 13.35 -4.21 -1.08
CA PHE A 510 12.61 -3.94 -2.32
C PHE A 510 12.28 -2.45 -2.48
N GLU A 511 11.71 -1.84 -1.43
CA GLU A 511 11.36 -0.43 -1.39
C GLU A 511 12.59 0.46 -1.57
N LYS A 512 13.67 0.20 -0.83
CA LYS A 512 14.91 0.99 -0.90
C LYS A 512 15.54 0.97 -2.28
N PHE A 513 15.56 -0.17 -2.98
CA PHE A 513 16.21 -0.24 -4.29
C PHE A 513 15.30 0.16 -5.47
N ASN A 514 14.01 0.39 -5.20
CA ASN A 514 13.04 0.87 -6.20
C ASN A 514 12.63 2.33 -6.00
N ILE A 515 12.66 2.84 -4.77
CA ILE A 515 12.24 4.19 -4.39
C ILE A 515 13.45 5.01 -3.91
N ASP A 516 14.21 4.50 -2.94
CA ASP A 516 15.32 5.23 -2.28
C ASP A 516 16.72 4.72 -2.71
N ARG A 517 16.93 4.64 -4.04
CA ARG A 517 18.07 3.92 -4.63
C ARG A 517 19.42 4.47 -4.16
N PRO A 518 20.31 3.65 -3.56
CA PRO A 518 21.66 4.07 -3.17
C PRO A 518 22.54 4.52 -4.35
N GLU A 519 23.36 5.56 -4.17
CA GLU A 519 24.22 6.14 -5.23
C GLU A 519 25.28 5.15 -5.78
N ASP A 520 25.72 4.22 -4.93
CA ASP A 520 26.70 3.18 -5.22
C ASP A 520 26.08 1.95 -5.91
N PHE A 521 24.74 1.85 -5.96
CA PHE A 521 24.05 0.76 -6.65
C PHE A 521 24.05 0.97 -8.18
N LYS A 522 24.71 0.08 -8.92
CA LYS A 522 24.85 0.16 -10.39
C LYS A 522 23.96 -0.81 -11.19
N GLY A 523 23.19 -1.67 -10.54
CA GLY A 523 22.23 -2.59 -11.17
C GLY A 523 20.92 -1.92 -11.63
N HIS A 524 19.96 -2.66 -12.16
CA HIS A 524 18.62 -2.12 -12.43
C HIS A 524 17.71 -2.20 -11.18
N SER A 525 16.54 -1.56 -11.22
CA SER A 525 15.52 -1.67 -10.17
C SER A 525 15.18 -3.13 -9.87
N LEU A 526 14.96 -3.45 -8.59
CA LEU A 526 14.59 -4.80 -8.17
C LEU A 526 13.27 -5.21 -8.81
N SER A 527 13.30 -6.28 -9.57
CA SER A 527 12.21 -6.69 -10.45
C SER A 527 12.02 -8.21 -10.43
N VAL A 528 10.90 -8.68 -10.98
CA VAL A 528 10.63 -10.12 -11.12
C VAL A 528 11.82 -10.77 -11.81
N SER A 529 12.32 -11.88 -11.29
CA SER A 529 13.56 -12.58 -11.66
C SER A 529 14.84 -12.22 -10.94
N ASP A 530 14.89 -11.17 -10.11
CA ASP A 530 16.07 -10.88 -9.28
C ASP A 530 16.13 -11.73 -8.01
N VAL A 531 17.33 -11.99 -7.50
CA VAL A 531 17.55 -12.79 -6.27
C VAL A 531 18.23 -11.96 -5.19
N VAL A 532 17.67 -11.96 -3.97
CA VAL A 532 18.23 -11.31 -2.78
C VAL A 532 18.71 -12.38 -1.80
N VAL A 533 19.99 -12.34 -1.44
CA VAL A 533 20.61 -13.24 -0.45
C VAL A 533 20.84 -12.48 0.84
N LEU A 534 20.29 -12.97 1.96
CA LEU A 534 20.50 -12.44 3.29
C LEU A 534 21.54 -13.29 4.04
N HIS A 535 22.57 -12.65 4.58
CA HIS A 535 23.61 -13.25 5.42
C HIS A 535 23.32 -12.84 6.87
N GLN A 536 22.57 -13.67 7.62
CA GLN A 536 22.14 -13.36 8.99
C GLN A 536 22.55 -14.47 9.96
N ASN A 537 23.23 -14.11 11.05
CA ASN A 537 23.56 -15.04 12.15
C ASN A 537 24.30 -16.32 11.67
N GLY A 538 25.20 -16.19 10.68
CA GLY A 538 25.94 -17.32 10.09
C GLY A 538 25.10 -18.24 9.18
N GLN A 539 23.89 -17.83 8.80
CA GLN A 539 23.03 -18.54 7.87
C GLN A 539 22.68 -17.67 6.65
N ASP A 540 22.91 -18.23 5.46
CA ASP A 540 22.53 -17.60 4.20
C ASP A 540 21.12 -18.08 3.78
N THR A 541 20.28 -17.14 3.36
CA THR A 541 18.97 -17.43 2.75
C THR A 541 18.82 -16.68 1.44
N ALA A 542 18.37 -17.34 0.37
CA ALA A 542 18.20 -16.76 -0.95
C ALA A 542 16.71 -16.65 -1.31
N HIS A 543 16.30 -15.46 -1.75
CA HIS A 543 14.90 -15.11 -2.01
C HIS A 543 14.74 -14.60 -3.43
N TYR A 544 13.89 -15.26 -4.22
CA TYR A 544 13.52 -14.87 -5.57
C TYR A 544 12.43 -13.80 -5.55
N THR A 545 12.62 -12.73 -6.32
CA THR A 545 11.62 -11.66 -6.49
C THR A 545 10.56 -12.15 -7.46
N ASP A 546 9.34 -12.40 -6.98
CA ASP A 546 8.22 -12.90 -7.77
C ASP A 546 7.22 -11.76 -8.08
N SER A 547 6.23 -12.04 -8.92
CA SER A 547 5.12 -11.14 -9.28
C SER A 547 4.35 -10.59 -8.07
N ILE A 548 4.37 -11.31 -6.94
CA ILE A 548 3.83 -10.86 -5.65
C ILE A 548 4.77 -11.35 -4.54
N GLY A 549 5.59 -10.44 -4.00
CA GLY A 549 6.49 -10.69 -2.87
C GLY A 549 7.72 -11.55 -3.23
N PHE A 550 8.22 -12.29 -2.24
CA PHE A 550 9.46 -13.07 -2.34
C PHE A 550 9.22 -14.57 -2.10
N VAL A 551 9.94 -15.42 -2.84
CA VAL A 551 9.89 -16.87 -2.70
C VAL A 551 11.26 -17.41 -2.28
N ASP A 552 11.31 -18.20 -1.22
CA ASP A 552 12.54 -18.84 -0.72
C ASP A 552 13.06 -19.90 -1.72
N ILE A 553 14.26 -19.66 -2.26
CA ILE A 553 15.00 -20.57 -3.15
C ILE A 553 16.35 -20.99 -2.56
N SER A 554 16.53 -20.86 -1.24
CA SER A 554 17.79 -21.12 -0.53
C SER A 554 18.36 -22.52 -0.82
N LYS A 555 17.50 -23.51 -0.98
CA LYS A 555 17.90 -24.90 -1.28
C LYS A 555 18.47 -25.07 -2.68
N ASP A 556 18.02 -24.27 -3.64
CA ASP A 556 18.41 -24.44 -5.05
C ASP A 556 19.53 -23.47 -5.44
N PHE A 557 19.58 -22.30 -4.79
CA PHE A 557 20.49 -21.21 -5.15
C PHE A 557 21.79 -21.17 -4.34
N LEU A 558 21.82 -21.66 -3.09
CA LEU A 558 23.02 -21.61 -2.22
C LEU A 558 23.83 -22.92 -2.21
N LEU A 559 23.42 -23.91 -3.00
CA LEU A 559 23.99 -25.26 -2.99
C LEU A 559 25.12 -25.41 -4.01
N GLU A 560 26.29 -24.81 -3.73
CA GLU A 560 27.54 -25.24 -4.37
C GLU A 560 28.22 -26.34 -3.52
N ASN A 561 27.89 -27.60 -3.80
CA ASN A 561 28.84 -28.69 -3.54
C ASN A 561 28.70 -29.83 -4.57
N PRO A 562 29.61 -29.91 -5.57
CA PRO A 562 29.56 -30.94 -6.62
C PRO A 562 29.77 -32.39 -6.12
N LEU A 563 29.93 -32.64 -4.82
CA LEU A 563 30.11 -33.98 -4.24
C LEU A 563 28.84 -34.58 -3.61
N LYS A 564 27.78 -33.80 -3.37
CA LYS A 564 26.53 -34.33 -2.75
C LYS A 564 25.60 -35.01 -3.77
N ALA A 565 25.71 -34.64 -5.06
CA ALA A 565 24.99 -35.29 -6.15
C ALA A 565 25.52 -36.72 -6.43
N ALA A 566 26.76 -37.03 -6.04
CA ALA A 566 27.31 -38.37 -6.14
C ALA A 566 26.86 -39.28 -4.99
N GLU A 567 26.66 -38.75 -3.79
CA GLU A 567 26.23 -39.52 -2.61
C GLU A 567 24.73 -39.86 -2.63
N LEU A 568 23.87 -38.97 -3.14
CA LEU A 568 22.43 -39.25 -3.25
C LEU A 568 22.06 -40.24 -4.38
N SER A 569 22.94 -40.41 -5.37
CA SER A 569 22.76 -41.37 -6.46
C SER A 569 23.05 -42.82 -6.03
N THR A 570 23.71 -43.02 -4.88
CA THR A 570 24.10 -44.34 -4.37
C THR A 570 23.20 -44.91 -3.27
N GLU A 571 22.25 -44.14 -2.71
CA GLU A 571 21.41 -44.59 -1.58
C GLU A 571 19.91 -44.83 -1.90
N GLN A 572 19.51 -44.90 -3.18
CA GLN A 572 18.12 -45.22 -3.56
C GLN A 572 17.86 -46.69 -3.95
N ASN A 573 18.74 -47.63 -3.60
CA ASN A 573 18.57 -49.05 -3.91
C ASN A 573 18.67 -49.98 -2.68
N ALA A 574 17.93 -49.68 -1.62
CA ALA A 574 17.65 -50.64 -0.57
C ALA A 574 16.33 -50.31 0.15
N ASN A 575 15.21 -50.79 -0.41
CA ASN A 575 14.15 -51.51 0.33
C ASN A 575 12.83 -51.53 -0.47
N MET A 576 12.83 -52.35 -1.52
CA MET A 576 11.66 -53.11 -1.93
C MET A 576 11.65 -54.42 -1.13
N ILE A 577 10.93 -54.51 0.00
CA ILE A 577 10.47 -55.81 0.57
C ILE A 577 9.12 -55.62 1.31
N ASP A 578 8.18 -56.49 0.93
CA ASP A 578 6.82 -56.80 1.44
C ASP A 578 5.69 -55.80 1.15
N GLY A 579 4.66 -56.09 0.35
CA GLY A 579 4.24 -57.32 -0.32
C GLY A 579 2.70 -57.30 -0.51
N VAL A 580 2.21 -57.88 -1.62
CA VAL A 580 0.80 -58.35 -1.85
C VAL A 580 -0.20 -57.23 -2.24
N ILE A 581 -0.94 -57.18 -3.37
CA ILE A 581 -1.34 -58.06 -4.50
C ILE A 581 -1.80 -57.11 -5.65
N ASN A 582 -1.26 -57.19 -6.88
CA ASN A 582 -1.62 -58.07 -8.02
C ASN A 582 -2.87 -57.64 -8.83
N ASN A 583 -2.70 -57.22 -10.10
CA ASN A 583 -2.96 -58.09 -11.26
C ASN A 583 -2.66 -57.41 -12.63
N THR A 584 -1.71 -58.05 -13.31
CA THR A 584 -1.21 -58.09 -14.71
C THR A 584 -2.30 -58.32 -15.80
N PRO A 585 -2.02 -58.41 -17.14
CA PRO A 585 -0.74 -58.67 -17.82
C PRO A 585 -0.35 -57.85 -19.08
N ALA A 586 0.96 -57.88 -19.33
CA ALA A 586 1.71 -57.55 -20.54
C ALA A 586 1.59 -58.65 -21.63
N ALA A 587 2.11 -58.39 -22.85
CA ALA A 587 3.33 -59.05 -23.33
C ALA A 587 3.68 -58.78 -24.82
N ASP A 588 4.99 -58.62 -25.03
CA ASP A 588 5.84 -59.07 -26.15
C ASP A 588 6.24 -58.13 -27.31
N GLY A 589 7.56 -57.86 -27.36
CA GLY A 589 8.35 -58.09 -28.58
C GLY A 589 9.38 -57.02 -28.97
N LEU A 590 10.64 -57.22 -28.60
CA LEU A 590 11.81 -56.37 -28.84
C LEU A 590 12.28 -56.24 -30.32
N GLU A 591 12.76 -55.02 -30.61
CA GLU A 591 14.00 -54.63 -31.31
C GLU A 591 14.26 -54.92 -32.81
N ALA A 592 14.43 -53.79 -33.51
CA ALA A 592 15.50 -53.43 -34.44
C ALA A 592 15.67 -54.19 -35.77
N ASN A 593 15.47 -53.48 -36.88
CA ASN A 593 16.58 -52.98 -37.72
C ASN A 593 16.10 -52.19 -38.94
N ALA A 594 16.89 -51.17 -39.27
CA ALA A 594 17.15 -50.60 -40.58
C ALA A 594 15.99 -49.90 -41.32
N GLY A 595 16.26 -48.63 -41.66
CA GLY A 595 15.33 -47.75 -42.33
C GLY A 595 15.06 -48.12 -43.79
N GLU A 596 13.84 -47.79 -44.20
CA GLU A 596 13.50 -47.32 -45.54
C GLU A 596 12.28 -46.41 -45.39
N GLN A 597 12.40 -45.18 -45.90
CA GLN A 597 11.32 -44.20 -45.95
C GLN A 597 10.24 -44.69 -46.92
N ILE A 598 9.03 -44.89 -46.39
CA ILE A 598 7.81 -45.11 -47.18
C ILE A 598 7.47 -43.77 -47.86
N SER A 599 7.30 -43.75 -49.19
CA SER A 599 7.08 -42.49 -49.94
C SER A 599 5.65 -41.95 -49.75
N LEU A 600 5.49 -40.64 -49.88
CA LEU A 600 4.21 -39.92 -49.84
C LEU A 600 3.17 -40.46 -50.84
N GLU A 601 3.60 -41.16 -51.89
CA GLU A 601 2.68 -41.83 -52.82
C GLU A 601 2.04 -43.11 -52.23
N GLN A 602 2.75 -43.85 -51.37
CA GLN A 602 2.19 -45.04 -50.70
C GLN A 602 1.22 -44.66 -49.58
N TYR A 603 1.38 -43.49 -48.95
CA TYR A 603 0.40 -42.92 -48.02
C TYR A 603 -0.84 -42.36 -48.74
N ALA A 604 -0.68 -41.89 -49.98
CA ALA A 604 -1.80 -41.43 -50.80
C ALA A 604 -2.62 -42.59 -51.42
N GLU A 605 -2.00 -43.75 -51.67
CA GLU A 605 -2.69 -44.94 -52.15
C GLU A 605 -3.49 -45.66 -51.05
N THR A 606 -3.07 -45.60 -49.77
CA THR A 606 -3.88 -46.11 -48.65
C THR A 606 -5.12 -45.27 -48.39
N LEU A 607 -5.08 -43.97 -48.67
CA LEU A 607 -6.27 -43.08 -48.60
C LEU A 607 -7.27 -43.32 -49.74
N LYS A 608 -6.82 -43.81 -50.90
CA LYS A 608 -7.70 -44.11 -52.05
C LYS A 608 -8.37 -45.48 -51.99
N GLN A 609 -8.02 -46.34 -51.02
CA GLN A 609 -8.69 -47.63 -50.81
C GLN A 609 -9.76 -47.62 -49.71
N ASP A 610 -9.95 -46.50 -49.01
CA ASP A 610 -11.02 -46.34 -48.00
C ASP A 610 -12.33 -45.75 -48.59
N GLU A 611 -12.36 -45.43 -49.88
CA GLU A 611 -13.53 -44.87 -50.59
C GLU A 611 -14.50 -45.94 -51.17
N ALA A 612 -14.47 -47.17 -50.65
CA ALA A 612 -15.40 -48.21 -51.06
C ALA A 612 -15.94 -49.07 -49.89
N ALA A 613 -17.22 -48.85 -49.56
CA ALA A 613 -18.19 -49.62 -48.73
C ALA A 613 -18.26 -49.24 -47.22
N GLU A 614 -19.40 -48.92 -46.59
CA GLU A 614 -20.85 -48.92 -46.89
C GLU A 614 -21.54 -47.63 -46.34
N PRO A 615 -22.71 -47.20 -46.85
CA PRO A 615 -23.34 -45.91 -46.50
C PRO A 615 -23.94 -45.78 -45.09
N ASP A 616 -23.87 -46.80 -44.23
CA ASP A 616 -24.61 -46.86 -42.95
C ASP A 616 -23.75 -47.02 -41.68
N THR A 617 -22.43 -46.75 -41.74
CA THR A 617 -21.55 -46.88 -40.55
C THR A 617 -20.79 -45.58 -40.22
N ALA A 618 -21.16 -44.91 -39.12
CA ALA A 618 -20.41 -43.78 -38.56
C ALA A 618 -19.15 -44.27 -37.82
N ARG A 619 -18.00 -43.62 -38.04
CA ARG A 619 -16.74 -43.90 -37.31
C ARG A 619 -16.75 -43.11 -35.99
N ILE A 620 -16.73 -43.84 -34.87
CA ILE A 620 -16.86 -43.29 -33.51
C ILE A 620 -15.49 -43.24 -32.83
N THR A 621 -15.12 -42.07 -32.32
CA THR A 621 -13.85 -41.80 -31.63
C THR A 621 -13.95 -42.12 -30.14
N ALA A 622 -15.10 -41.84 -29.52
CA ALA A 622 -15.38 -42.20 -28.13
C ALA A 622 -16.86 -42.57 -27.94
N ALA A 623 -17.14 -43.53 -27.06
CA ALA A 623 -18.49 -43.97 -26.75
C ALA A 623 -18.63 -44.20 -25.25
N ALA A 624 -19.72 -43.73 -24.66
CA ALA A 624 -20.02 -43.91 -23.25
C ALA A 624 -21.48 -44.32 -23.04
N LYS A 625 -21.75 -45.13 -22.01
CA LYS A 625 -23.13 -45.46 -21.62
C LYS A 625 -23.88 -44.16 -21.34
N SER A 626 -25.02 -43.96 -21.99
CA SER A 626 -25.83 -42.76 -21.77
C SER A 626 -26.67 -42.90 -20.49
N ARG A 627 -27.06 -41.76 -19.92
CA ARG A 627 -28.08 -41.65 -18.86
C ARG A 627 -29.50 -41.95 -19.33
N TYR A 628 -29.73 -42.18 -20.62
CA TYR A 628 -31.00 -42.63 -21.19
C TYR A 628 -30.96 -44.14 -21.42
N ASP A 629 -32.04 -44.84 -21.03
CA ASP A 629 -32.09 -46.30 -21.05
C ASP A 629 -31.82 -46.85 -22.46
N SER A 630 -31.00 -47.91 -22.53
CA SER A 630 -30.62 -48.60 -23.77
C SER A 630 -29.94 -47.72 -24.84
N MET A 631 -29.35 -46.58 -24.44
CA MET A 631 -28.64 -45.64 -25.33
C MET A 631 -27.15 -45.48 -24.99
N VAL A 632 -26.36 -45.08 -25.98
CA VAL A 632 -24.93 -44.76 -25.90
C VAL A 632 -24.73 -43.37 -26.47
N ALA A 633 -23.99 -42.54 -25.74
CA ALA A 633 -23.50 -41.26 -26.23
C ALA A 633 -22.23 -41.50 -27.05
N LEU A 634 -22.18 -40.96 -28.26
CA LEU A 634 -21.18 -41.25 -29.27
C LEU A 634 -20.54 -39.93 -29.73
N PHE A 635 -19.22 -39.89 -29.69
CA PHE A 635 -18.41 -38.77 -30.20
C PHE A 635 -17.68 -39.22 -31.45
N SER A 636 -17.91 -38.54 -32.58
CA SER A 636 -17.36 -38.89 -33.89
C SER A 636 -16.13 -38.06 -34.25
N MET A 637 -15.45 -38.43 -35.34
CA MET A 637 -14.26 -37.72 -35.84
C MET A 637 -14.51 -36.29 -36.33
N ASP A 638 -15.77 -35.90 -36.55
CA ASP A 638 -16.16 -34.54 -36.95
C ASP A 638 -16.55 -33.63 -35.76
N ASP A 639 -16.08 -33.97 -34.55
CA ASP A 639 -16.32 -33.24 -33.29
C ASP A 639 -17.80 -33.07 -32.92
N LYS A 640 -18.66 -33.98 -33.38
CA LYS A 640 -20.09 -33.98 -33.10
C LYS A 640 -20.49 -35.07 -32.14
N ILE A 641 -21.55 -34.80 -31.38
CA ILE A 641 -22.12 -35.72 -30.41
C ILE A 641 -23.45 -36.26 -30.93
N TYR A 642 -23.55 -37.58 -30.90
CA TYR A 642 -24.73 -38.34 -31.28
C TYR A 642 -25.20 -39.20 -30.10
N ILE A 643 -26.47 -39.58 -30.12
CA ILE A 643 -27.02 -40.61 -29.24
C ILE A 643 -27.61 -41.72 -30.10
N GLY A 644 -27.33 -42.97 -29.75
CA GLY A 644 -27.79 -44.13 -30.49
C GLY A 644 -28.07 -45.31 -29.58
N LYS A 645 -28.84 -46.30 -30.05
CA LYS A 645 -29.14 -47.52 -29.31
C LYS A 645 -27.87 -48.31 -29.02
N SER A 646 -27.72 -48.76 -27.77
CA SER A 646 -26.56 -49.51 -27.32
C SER A 646 -26.33 -50.82 -28.09
N GLU A 647 -27.40 -51.45 -28.57
CA GLU A 647 -27.34 -52.70 -29.36
C GLU A 647 -26.73 -52.53 -30.75
N ASN A 648 -26.74 -51.32 -31.28
CA ASN A 648 -26.22 -50.98 -32.60
C ASN A 648 -24.75 -50.54 -32.56
N TYR A 649 -24.17 -50.39 -31.36
CA TYR A 649 -22.75 -50.08 -31.19
C TYR A 649 -21.93 -51.34 -30.91
N ASP A 650 -20.94 -51.64 -31.76
CA ASP A 650 -20.21 -52.91 -31.73
C ASP A 650 -19.03 -52.97 -30.73
N ASN A 651 -18.86 -51.92 -29.91
CA ASN A 651 -17.72 -51.71 -28.99
C ASN A 651 -16.33 -51.71 -29.66
N LYS A 652 -16.27 -51.60 -30.99
CA LYS A 652 -15.04 -51.51 -31.79
C LYS A 652 -15.00 -50.21 -32.61
N GLY A 653 -15.73 -49.19 -32.17
CA GLY A 653 -15.77 -47.87 -32.80
C GLY A 653 -16.69 -47.78 -34.02
N ARG A 654 -17.60 -48.75 -34.23
CA ARG A 654 -18.59 -48.71 -35.31
C ARG A 654 -20.00 -48.75 -34.77
N TYR A 655 -20.87 -47.97 -35.40
CA TYR A 655 -22.30 -47.94 -35.13
C TYR A 655 -23.07 -48.35 -36.39
N ASP A 656 -23.95 -49.35 -36.28
CA ASP A 656 -24.85 -49.79 -37.36
C ASP A 656 -26.11 -48.91 -37.38
N ASN A 657 -26.19 -47.98 -38.33
CA ASN A 657 -27.32 -47.05 -38.42
C ASN A 657 -28.41 -47.49 -39.42
N LYS A 658 -28.48 -48.78 -39.80
CA LYS A 658 -29.50 -49.27 -40.75
C LYS A 658 -30.95 -49.05 -40.33
N ASP A 659 -31.19 -48.89 -39.02
CA ASP A 659 -32.51 -48.58 -38.46
C ASP A 659 -32.76 -47.07 -38.26
N ASN A 660 -31.83 -46.22 -38.70
CA ASN A 660 -31.85 -44.76 -38.56
C ASN A 660 -31.97 -44.28 -37.09
N SER A 661 -31.45 -45.08 -36.15
CA SER A 661 -31.51 -44.78 -34.71
C SER A 661 -30.43 -43.81 -34.21
N LEU A 662 -29.43 -43.47 -35.03
CA LEU A 662 -28.39 -42.52 -34.67
C LEU A 662 -28.93 -41.09 -34.79
N LEU A 663 -29.04 -40.40 -33.65
CA LEU A 663 -29.60 -39.07 -33.55
C LEU A 663 -28.48 -38.06 -33.26
N TYR A 664 -28.35 -37.03 -34.10
CA TYR A 664 -27.46 -35.91 -33.80
C TYR A 664 -28.00 -35.09 -32.63
N VAL A 665 -27.12 -34.75 -31.68
CA VAL A 665 -27.48 -34.00 -30.48
C VAL A 665 -26.96 -32.57 -30.57
N THR A 666 -25.64 -32.38 -30.64
CA THR A 666 -25.00 -31.07 -30.63
C THR A 666 -23.52 -31.18 -31.03
N ASP A 667 -22.88 -30.04 -31.30
CA ASP A 667 -21.44 -29.85 -31.42
C ASP A 667 -20.80 -29.28 -30.14
N CYS A 668 -21.60 -28.97 -29.10
CA CYS A 668 -21.11 -28.57 -27.78
C CYS A 668 -20.35 -29.72 -27.08
N GLN A 669 -19.04 -29.60 -26.91
CA GLN A 669 -18.19 -30.64 -26.31
C GLN A 669 -18.61 -31.02 -24.88
N ALA A 670 -19.17 -30.09 -24.11
CA ALA A 670 -19.64 -30.32 -22.74
C ALA A 670 -20.86 -31.27 -22.68
N ALA A 671 -21.60 -31.41 -23.77
CA ALA A 671 -22.78 -32.28 -23.84
C ALA A 671 -22.45 -33.78 -23.76
N PHE A 672 -21.24 -34.19 -24.14
CA PHE A 672 -20.83 -35.59 -24.04
C PHE A 672 -20.81 -36.01 -22.57
N THR A 673 -20.18 -35.19 -21.71
CA THR A 673 -20.15 -35.37 -20.27
C THR A 673 -21.56 -35.30 -19.67
N PHE A 674 -22.40 -34.35 -20.08
CA PHE A 674 -23.79 -34.23 -19.62
C PHE A 674 -24.64 -35.47 -19.95
N LEU A 675 -24.39 -36.13 -21.08
CA LEU A 675 -25.11 -37.33 -21.51
C LEU A 675 -24.57 -38.62 -20.89
N SER A 676 -23.31 -38.65 -20.45
CA SER A 676 -22.64 -39.86 -19.97
C SER A 676 -22.38 -39.90 -18.47
N SER A 677 -22.40 -38.77 -17.76
CA SER A 677 -22.11 -38.71 -16.32
C SER A 677 -23.36 -38.53 -15.44
N GLU A 678 -23.19 -38.74 -14.13
CA GLU A 678 -24.28 -38.65 -13.14
C GLU A 678 -24.42 -37.26 -12.50
N GLY A 679 -23.50 -36.32 -12.79
CA GLY A 679 -23.57 -34.96 -12.27
C GLY A 679 -22.23 -34.24 -12.10
N CYS A 680 -22.30 -33.03 -11.58
CA CYS A 680 -21.19 -32.19 -11.15
C CYS A 680 -21.11 -32.16 -9.61
N THR A 681 -19.90 -32.25 -9.05
CA THR A 681 -19.69 -32.19 -7.59
C THR A 681 -19.92 -30.80 -7.00
N TYR A 682 -19.99 -29.76 -7.84
CA TYR A 682 -20.20 -28.38 -7.43
C TYR A 682 -21.66 -27.94 -7.67
N PRO A 683 -22.19 -27.00 -6.86
CA PRO A 683 -23.43 -26.29 -7.15
C PRO A 683 -23.37 -25.56 -8.51
N GLN A 684 -24.54 -25.31 -9.14
CA GLN A 684 -24.62 -24.69 -10.48
C GLN A 684 -23.95 -23.31 -10.57
N ASP A 685 -24.05 -22.50 -9.51
CA ASP A 685 -23.45 -21.17 -9.38
C ASP A 685 -21.93 -21.24 -9.21
N GLU A 686 -21.46 -22.19 -8.40
CA GLU A 686 -20.02 -22.41 -8.20
C GLU A 686 -19.35 -23.01 -9.44
N ALA A 687 -20.03 -23.92 -10.15
CA ALA A 687 -19.53 -24.50 -11.41
C ALA A 687 -19.42 -23.44 -12.53
N LEU A 688 -20.34 -22.47 -12.57
CA LEU A 688 -20.28 -21.33 -13.48
C LEU A 688 -19.12 -20.39 -13.12
N ASN A 689 -18.95 -20.08 -11.83
CA ASN A 689 -17.87 -19.21 -11.35
C ASN A 689 -16.47 -19.81 -11.54
N ARG A 690 -16.34 -21.13 -11.44
CA ARG A 690 -15.09 -21.86 -11.70
C ARG A 690 -14.80 -22.08 -13.19
N GLY A 691 -15.72 -21.67 -14.09
CA GLY A 691 -15.58 -21.87 -15.53
C GLY A 691 -15.66 -23.34 -15.98
N ILE A 692 -16.27 -24.22 -15.17
CA ILE A 692 -16.42 -25.64 -15.48
C ILE A 692 -17.47 -25.83 -16.59
N TYR A 693 -18.54 -25.02 -16.54
CA TYR A 693 -19.55 -24.92 -17.57
C TYR A 693 -19.86 -23.44 -17.82
N THR A 694 -20.18 -23.09 -19.06
CA THR A 694 -20.63 -21.75 -19.44
C THR A 694 -22.15 -21.62 -19.33
N LYS A 695 -22.67 -20.40 -19.44
CA LYS A 695 -24.12 -20.18 -19.45
C LYS A 695 -24.75 -20.78 -20.71
N GLU A 696 -24.05 -20.68 -21.83
CA GLU A 696 -24.41 -21.27 -23.11
C GLU A 696 -24.48 -22.81 -23.01
N ASP A 697 -23.56 -23.45 -22.26
CA ASP A 697 -23.61 -24.90 -22.02
C ASP A 697 -24.88 -25.30 -21.24
N TYR A 698 -25.29 -24.51 -20.24
CA TYR A 698 -26.54 -24.78 -19.50
C TYR A 698 -27.79 -24.62 -20.37
N GLU A 699 -27.83 -23.61 -21.24
CA GLU A 699 -28.91 -23.45 -22.22
C GLU A 699 -28.97 -24.65 -23.18
N GLU A 700 -27.81 -25.12 -23.65
CA GLU A 700 -27.72 -26.30 -24.51
C GLU A 700 -28.11 -27.59 -23.77
N PHE A 701 -27.78 -27.76 -22.49
CA PHE A 701 -28.20 -28.94 -21.69
C PHE A 701 -29.72 -29.06 -21.54
N SER A 702 -30.41 -27.94 -21.37
CA SER A 702 -31.88 -27.95 -21.36
C SER A 702 -32.45 -28.18 -22.74
N ARG A 703 -31.88 -27.57 -23.78
CA ARG A 703 -32.30 -27.85 -25.15
C ARG A 703 -32.18 -29.34 -25.48
N ILE A 704 -31.09 -29.98 -25.06
CA ILE A 704 -30.87 -31.43 -25.23
C ILE A 704 -31.91 -32.24 -24.44
N THR A 705 -32.20 -31.83 -23.20
CA THR A 705 -33.19 -32.51 -22.35
C THR A 705 -34.60 -32.40 -22.94
N ASP A 706 -34.99 -31.22 -23.40
CA ASP A 706 -36.26 -30.98 -24.09
C ASP A 706 -36.32 -31.77 -25.41
N PHE A 707 -35.25 -31.76 -26.19
CA PHE A 707 -35.14 -32.47 -27.46
C PHE A 707 -35.31 -33.98 -27.29
N LEU A 708 -34.59 -34.59 -26.33
CA LEU A 708 -34.67 -36.02 -26.06
C LEU A 708 -36.02 -36.41 -25.42
N SER A 709 -36.58 -35.55 -24.59
CA SER A 709 -37.93 -35.72 -24.05
C SER A 709 -39.01 -35.70 -25.13
N GLN A 710 -38.93 -34.74 -26.08
CA GLN A 710 -39.82 -34.67 -27.24
C GLN A 710 -39.69 -35.87 -28.17
N ALA A 711 -38.50 -36.45 -28.28
CA ALA A 711 -38.24 -37.69 -29.00
C ALA A 711 -38.73 -38.96 -28.23
N GLY A 712 -39.27 -38.80 -27.03
CA GLY A 712 -39.87 -39.87 -26.23
C GLY A 712 -38.90 -40.63 -25.33
N PHE A 713 -37.67 -40.12 -25.14
CA PHE A 713 -36.67 -40.75 -24.27
C PHE A 713 -36.80 -40.25 -22.83
N THR A 714 -36.81 -41.19 -21.88
CA THR A 714 -36.84 -40.91 -20.44
C THR A 714 -35.46 -41.21 -19.82
N PRO A 715 -34.87 -40.29 -19.04
CA PRO A 715 -33.60 -40.54 -18.39
C PRO A 715 -33.74 -41.60 -17.29
N GLU A 716 -32.80 -42.56 -17.24
CA GLU A 716 -32.68 -43.56 -16.16
C GLU A 716 -32.15 -42.90 -14.87
N LYS A 717 -31.33 -41.85 -15.00
CA LYS A 717 -30.80 -41.01 -13.91
C LYS A 717 -30.87 -39.52 -14.24
N GLU A 718 -31.30 -38.71 -13.27
CA GLU A 718 -31.22 -37.25 -13.34
C GLU A 718 -29.77 -36.76 -13.20
N PHE A 719 -29.44 -35.63 -13.84
CA PHE A 719 -28.13 -35.01 -13.74
C PHE A 719 -28.14 -34.01 -12.59
N PHE A 720 -27.23 -34.17 -11.63
CA PHE A 720 -27.20 -33.37 -10.39
C PHE A 720 -26.02 -32.39 -10.34
N PHE A 721 -26.20 -31.26 -9.68
CA PHE A 721 -25.16 -30.32 -9.25
C PHE A 721 -25.18 -30.27 -7.72
N ALA A 722 -24.16 -30.82 -7.06
CA ALA A 722 -24.06 -30.91 -5.59
C ALA A 722 -25.41 -31.27 -4.91
N ASP A 723 -25.97 -32.42 -5.31
CA ASP A 723 -27.23 -33.01 -4.82
C ASP A 723 -28.54 -32.31 -5.23
N LYS A 724 -28.51 -31.25 -6.07
CA LYS A 724 -29.72 -30.64 -6.67
C LYS A 724 -29.87 -31.02 -8.15
N PRO A 725 -31.08 -31.35 -8.63
CA PRO A 725 -31.29 -31.64 -10.04
C PRO A 725 -31.05 -30.38 -10.89
N PHE A 726 -30.55 -30.56 -12.11
CA PHE A 726 -30.40 -29.47 -13.08
C PHE A 726 -31.74 -28.75 -13.32
N SER A 727 -31.76 -27.44 -13.12
CA SER A 727 -32.88 -26.54 -13.47
C SER A 727 -32.35 -25.31 -14.18
N LEU A 728 -33.07 -24.85 -15.22
CA LEU A 728 -32.80 -23.56 -15.88
C LEU A 728 -33.56 -22.40 -15.22
N GLN A 729 -34.60 -22.72 -14.46
CA GLN A 729 -35.32 -21.77 -13.61
C GLN A 729 -34.56 -21.72 -12.29
N ALA A 730 -33.76 -20.67 -12.13
CA ALA A 730 -33.07 -20.39 -10.88
C ALA A 730 -34.06 -20.45 -9.70
N ASP A 731 -33.59 -21.00 -8.57
CA ASP A 731 -34.01 -20.61 -7.24
C ASP A 731 -34.01 -19.06 -7.19
N THR A 732 -35.15 -18.47 -7.54
CA THR A 732 -35.35 -17.02 -7.53
C THR A 732 -35.53 -16.64 -6.06
N PRO A 733 -34.79 -15.66 -5.52
CA PRO A 733 -34.94 -15.19 -4.15
C PRO A 733 -36.22 -14.35 -3.97
N GLU A 734 -37.38 -14.90 -4.34
CA GLU A 734 -38.70 -14.28 -4.16
C GLU A 734 -39.67 -15.26 -3.52
N GLN A 735 -39.44 -15.55 -2.24
CA GLN A 735 -40.49 -15.87 -1.26
C GLN A 735 -39.99 -15.68 0.17
N ARG A 736 -39.70 -14.42 0.50
CA ARG A 736 -39.75 -13.92 1.88
C ARG A 736 -40.33 -12.51 1.86
N ALA A 737 -41.61 -12.39 2.14
CA ALA A 737 -42.24 -11.09 2.46
C ALA A 737 -41.58 -10.51 3.73
N PRO A 738 -41.55 -9.17 3.94
CA PRO A 738 -42.51 -8.18 3.46
C PRO A 738 -41.93 -7.14 2.49
N GLU A 739 -42.84 -6.44 1.81
CA GLU A 739 -42.62 -5.27 0.96
C GLU A 739 -41.52 -4.33 1.49
N THR A 740 -40.28 -4.51 1.05
CA THR A 740 -39.24 -3.50 1.12
C THR A 740 -39.23 -2.79 -0.21
N LYS A 741 -39.28 -1.44 -0.17
CA LYS A 741 -39.14 -0.58 -1.35
C LYS A 741 -38.01 -1.11 -2.24
N THR A 742 -38.30 -1.36 -3.50
CA THR A 742 -37.30 -1.75 -4.50
C THR A 742 -36.18 -0.70 -4.52
N ILE A 743 -34.97 -1.09 -4.09
CA ILE A 743 -33.79 -0.22 -4.00
C ILE A 743 -33.25 0.14 -5.40
N TYR A 744 -33.62 -0.61 -6.43
CA TYR A 744 -33.18 -0.36 -7.80
C TYR A 744 -34.02 0.69 -8.50
N TYR A 745 -33.34 1.62 -9.15
CA TYR A 745 -33.93 2.67 -9.98
C TYR A 745 -33.70 2.40 -11.48
N THR A 746 -34.52 3.01 -12.33
CA THR A 746 -34.54 2.71 -13.77
C THR A 746 -33.30 3.24 -14.50
N ILE A 747 -32.65 2.39 -15.29
CA ILE A 747 -31.57 2.76 -16.22
C ILE A 747 -32.10 2.85 -17.66
N ASN A 748 -31.73 3.90 -18.37
CA ASN A 748 -32.11 4.14 -19.75
C ASN A 748 -31.13 3.43 -20.71
N GLU A 749 -31.37 2.14 -20.90
CA GLU A 749 -30.63 1.28 -21.84
C GLU A 749 -30.58 1.83 -23.28
N SER A 750 -31.65 2.52 -23.73
CA SER A 750 -31.66 3.13 -25.07
C SER A 750 -30.65 4.28 -25.18
N ALA A 751 -30.49 5.06 -24.12
CA ALA A 751 -29.50 6.13 -24.06
C ALA A 751 -28.09 5.55 -23.94
N ALA A 752 -27.90 4.49 -23.15
CA ALA A 752 -26.62 3.80 -23.03
C ALA A 752 -26.16 3.22 -24.37
N ARG A 753 -27.07 2.58 -25.13
CA ARG A 753 -26.79 2.13 -26.50
C ARG A 753 -26.33 3.28 -27.39
N ARG A 754 -27.11 4.37 -27.45
CA ARG A 754 -26.75 5.54 -28.28
C ARG A 754 -25.41 6.14 -27.88
N ALA A 755 -25.10 6.20 -26.58
CA ALA A 755 -23.82 6.66 -26.09
C ALA A 755 -22.67 5.76 -26.55
N ASN A 756 -22.86 4.44 -26.48
CA ASN A 756 -21.88 3.46 -26.98
C ASN A 756 -21.66 3.62 -28.48
N ASP A 757 -22.73 3.70 -29.27
CA ASP A 757 -22.63 3.84 -30.74
C ASP A 757 -21.92 5.16 -31.15
N MET A 758 -22.02 6.19 -30.31
CA MET A 758 -21.34 7.48 -30.53
C MET A 758 -19.86 7.46 -30.13
N ASN A 759 -19.41 6.49 -29.32
CA ASN A 759 -18.07 6.51 -28.72
C ASN A 759 -17.23 5.26 -28.99
N SER A 760 -17.84 4.14 -29.37
CA SER A 760 -17.19 2.84 -29.57
C SER A 760 -17.59 2.21 -30.90
N PHE A 761 -16.66 1.43 -31.47
CA PHE A 761 -16.93 0.57 -32.63
C PHE A 761 -17.46 -0.81 -32.23
N SER A 762 -17.47 -1.14 -30.94
CA SER A 762 -18.00 -2.40 -30.42
C SER A 762 -19.52 -2.35 -30.26
N ASP A 763 -20.21 -3.43 -30.58
CA ASP A 763 -21.66 -3.53 -30.38
C ASP A 763 -22.06 -3.43 -28.91
N TYR A 764 -23.11 -2.65 -28.64
CA TYR A 764 -23.67 -2.52 -27.30
C TYR A 764 -24.40 -3.80 -26.89
N LYS A 765 -23.94 -4.44 -25.81
CA LYS A 765 -24.59 -5.59 -25.19
C LYS A 765 -25.87 -5.14 -24.46
N PRO A 766 -27.07 -5.59 -24.86
CA PRO A 766 -28.33 -5.19 -24.19
C PRO A 766 -28.34 -5.57 -22.71
N GLY A 767 -28.78 -4.67 -21.84
CA GLY A 767 -28.88 -4.90 -20.40
C GLY A 767 -27.56 -4.72 -19.64
N SER A 768 -26.47 -4.41 -20.34
CA SER A 768 -25.14 -4.26 -19.72
C SER A 768 -25.08 -3.06 -18.75
N ALA A 769 -25.70 -1.93 -19.09
CA ALA A 769 -25.71 -0.75 -18.22
C ALA A 769 -26.57 -0.99 -16.96
N THR A 770 -27.70 -1.68 -17.12
CA THR A 770 -28.55 -2.09 -15.99
C THR A 770 -27.83 -3.08 -15.09
N ALA A 771 -27.07 -4.03 -15.65
CA ALA A 771 -26.29 -4.99 -14.89
C ALA A 771 -25.16 -4.31 -14.10
N GLU A 772 -24.44 -3.38 -14.72
CA GLU A 772 -23.40 -2.57 -14.07
C GLU A 772 -23.97 -1.76 -12.90
N TYR A 773 -25.08 -1.06 -13.13
CA TYR A 773 -25.79 -0.32 -12.08
C TYR A 773 -26.17 -1.22 -10.90
N ARG A 774 -26.78 -2.38 -11.17
CA ARG A 774 -27.19 -3.33 -10.13
C ARG A 774 -25.99 -3.81 -9.33
N GLN A 775 -24.90 -4.19 -9.99
CA GLN A 775 -23.68 -4.62 -9.32
C GLN A 775 -23.14 -3.56 -8.34
N MET A 776 -23.19 -2.28 -8.72
CA MET A 776 -22.76 -1.19 -7.85
C MET A 776 -23.70 -0.95 -6.66
N VAL A 777 -25.02 -1.11 -6.88
CA VAL A 777 -26.02 -1.03 -5.81
C VAL A 777 -25.90 -2.21 -4.85
N ASP A 778 -25.69 -3.42 -5.36
CA ASP A 778 -25.53 -4.63 -4.55
C ASP A 778 -24.32 -4.52 -3.63
N LYS A 779 -23.18 -4.01 -4.14
CA LYS A 779 -22.01 -3.67 -3.32
C LYS A 779 -22.35 -2.66 -2.22
N ALA A 780 -23.16 -1.65 -2.51
CA ALA A 780 -23.57 -0.66 -1.51
C ALA A 780 -24.49 -1.28 -0.43
N VAL A 781 -25.38 -2.20 -0.82
CA VAL A 781 -26.23 -2.97 0.10
C VAL A 781 -25.37 -3.86 1.00
N GLU A 782 -24.39 -4.59 0.45
CA GLU A 782 -23.46 -5.40 1.22
C GLU A 782 -22.67 -4.57 2.24
N ILE A 783 -22.17 -3.40 1.83
CA ILE A 783 -21.50 -2.44 2.72
C ILE A 783 -22.45 -2.01 3.85
N GLY A 784 -23.70 -1.69 3.51
CA GLY A 784 -24.73 -1.33 4.48
C GLY A 784 -25.04 -2.45 5.48
N GLU A 785 -25.23 -3.68 5.01
CA GLU A 785 -25.48 -4.85 5.87
C GLU A 785 -24.29 -5.16 6.78
N HIS A 786 -23.07 -5.12 6.25
CA HIS A 786 -21.86 -5.28 7.03
C HIS A 786 -21.78 -4.21 8.12
N GLN A 787 -22.13 -2.96 7.80
CA GLN A 787 -22.15 -1.90 8.78
C GLN A 787 -23.22 -2.10 9.86
N LYS A 788 -24.44 -2.51 9.50
CA LYS A 788 -25.51 -2.81 10.47
C LYS A 788 -25.12 -3.89 11.49
N LYS A 789 -24.28 -4.86 11.11
CA LYS A 789 -23.75 -5.88 12.03
C LYS A 789 -22.81 -5.28 13.10
N ARG A 790 -22.16 -4.17 12.79
CA ARG A 790 -21.17 -3.50 13.66
C ARG A 790 -21.80 -2.44 14.57
N VAL A 791 -22.92 -1.86 14.15
CA VAL A 791 -23.53 -0.71 14.84
C VAL A 791 -24.87 -1.02 15.48
N ASP A 792 -25.24 -0.19 16.45
CA ASP A 792 -26.51 -0.30 17.17
C ASP A 792 -27.73 -0.22 16.22
N PRO A 793 -28.82 -0.97 16.47
CA PRO A 793 -30.05 -0.95 15.67
C PRO A 793 -30.62 0.44 15.38
N MET A 794 -30.38 1.43 16.24
CA MET A 794 -30.79 2.83 16.01
C MET A 794 -30.25 3.41 14.69
N TYR A 795 -29.09 2.97 14.22
CA TYR A 795 -28.48 3.48 12.98
C TYR A 795 -28.92 2.72 11.72
N HIS A 796 -29.65 1.61 11.86
CA HIS A 796 -29.98 0.75 10.73
C HIS A 796 -30.88 1.47 9.71
N GLU A 797 -31.88 2.21 10.19
CA GLU A 797 -32.76 3.01 9.32
C GLU A 797 -32.00 4.13 8.59
N LYS A 798 -31.03 4.75 9.26
CA LYS A 798 -30.17 5.76 8.64
C LYS A 798 -29.28 5.15 7.56
N ILE A 799 -28.69 3.99 7.84
CA ILE A 799 -27.89 3.23 6.86
C ILE A 799 -28.75 2.88 5.65
N ASP A 800 -29.97 2.38 5.86
CA ASP A 800 -30.93 2.07 4.78
C ASP A 800 -31.26 3.30 3.94
N SER A 801 -31.51 4.45 4.58
CA SER A 801 -31.78 5.70 3.86
C SER A 801 -30.59 6.18 3.02
N LEU A 802 -29.36 5.92 3.46
CA LEU A 802 -28.15 6.28 2.72
C LEU A 802 -27.93 5.36 1.53
N VAL A 803 -28.16 4.06 1.69
CA VAL A 803 -28.10 3.08 0.60
C VAL A 803 -29.14 3.40 -0.47
N ASP A 804 -30.38 3.72 -0.09
CA ASP A 804 -31.43 4.16 -1.00
C ASP A 804 -31.06 5.45 -1.74
N THR A 805 -30.50 6.43 -1.01
CA THR A 805 -30.03 7.69 -1.60
C THR A 805 -28.91 7.47 -2.62
N TYR A 806 -27.97 6.57 -2.32
CA TYR A 806 -26.90 6.17 -3.22
C TYR A 806 -27.47 5.55 -4.50
N ALA A 807 -28.34 4.54 -4.36
CA ALA A 807 -28.93 3.83 -5.49
C ALA A 807 -29.71 4.77 -6.42
N ARG A 808 -30.46 5.72 -5.86
CA ARG A 808 -31.21 6.72 -6.64
C ARG A 808 -30.31 7.67 -7.39
N LYS A 809 -29.37 8.33 -6.68
CA LYS A 809 -28.47 9.30 -7.30
C LYS A 809 -27.54 8.66 -8.32
N LEU A 810 -27.11 7.42 -8.08
CA LEU A 810 -26.29 6.66 -9.02
C LEU A 810 -27.03 6.44 -10.35
N ALA A 811 -28.30 6.03 -10.31
CA ALA A 811 -29.10 5.88 -11.53
C ALA A 811 -29.31 7.20 -12.27
N GLU A 812 -29.61 8.28 -11.55
CA GLU A 812 -29.73 9.64 -12.11
C GLU A 812 -28.43 10.08 -12.81
N ASN A 813 -27.27 9.83 -12.18
CA ASN A 813 -25.96 10.17 -12.73
C ASN A 813 -25.57 9.32 -13.95
N MET A 814 -25.76 7.99 -13.89
CA MET A 814 -25.48 7.11 -15.04
C MET A 814 -26.34 7.46 -16.25
N ASN A 815 -27.64 7.69 -16.05
CA ASN A 815 -28.54 8.14 -17.12
C ASN A 815 -28.14 9.49 -17.70
N SER A 816 -27.68 10.41 -16.85
CA SER A 816 -27.15 11.71 -17.27
C SER A 816 -25.88 11.54 -18.09
N SER A 817 -24.94 10.69 -17.65
CA SER A 817 -23.73 10.32 -18.39
C SER A 817 -24.05 9.79 -19.79
N PHE A 818 -24.96 8.81 -19.92
CA PHE A 818 -25.38 8.30 -21.22
C PHE A 818 -25.97 9.40 -22.12
N SER A 819 -26.78 10.29 -21.56
CA SER A 819 -27.34 11.41 -22.31
C SER A 819 -26.28 12.43 -22.78
N ILE A 820 -25.21 12.62 -21.99
CA ILE A 820 -24.09 13.52 -22.30
C ILE A 820 -23.22 12.90 -23.38
N GLU A 821 -22.92 11.61 -23.25
CA GLU A 821 -22.05 10.88 -24.15
C GLU A 821 -22.66 10.71 -25.56
N ALA A 822 -23.99 10.62 -25.63
CA ALA A 822 -24.71 10.57 -26.91
C ALA A 822 -24.78 11.90 -27.69
N ARG A 823 -24.24 13.03 -27.16
CA ARG A 823 -24.42 14.36 -27.78
C ARG A 823 -23.54 14.60 -29.01
N VAL A 824 -22.27 14.22 -28.94
CA VAL A 824 -21.30 14.40 -30.02
C VAL A 824 -20.48 13.13 -30.17
N PRO A 825 -20.45 12.53 -31.37
CA PRO A 825 -19.63 11.36 -31.64
C PRO A 825 -18.16 11.61 -31.26
N SER A 826 -17.46 10.56 -30.85
CA SER A 826 -16.02 10.59 -30.66
C SER A 826 -15.30 10.91 -31.99
N ILE A 827 -14.13 11.52 -31.90
CA ILE A 827 -13.25 11.74 -33.07
C ILE A 827 -12.85 10.41 -33.74
N LEU A 828 -12.85 9.32 -32.99
CA LEU A 828 -12.64 7.97 -33.53
C LEU A 828 -13.79 7.55 -34.44
N ILE A 829 -15.03 7.91 -34.09
CA ILE A 829 -16.24 7.55 -34.85
C ILE A 829 -16.48 8.48 -36.03
N ALA A 830 -16.34 9.79 -35.83
CA ALA A 830 -16.61 10.79 -36.87
C ALA A 830 -15.39 11.15 -37.74
N GLY A 831 -14.17 10.76 -37.33
CA GLY A 831 -12.92 11.18 -37.95
C GLY A 831 -12.53 12.63 -37.60
N GLY A 832 -11.26 12.98 -37.83
CA GLY A 832 -10.71 14.30 -37.50
C GLY A 832 -11.13 15.45 -38.43
N SER A 833 -11.66 15.15 -39.61
CA SER A 833 -12.05 16.15 -40.60
C SER A 833 -13.42 16.77 -40.28
N ASN A 834 -13.49 18.10 -40.16
CA ASN A 834 -14.72 18.86 -39.85
C ASN A 834 -15.39 18.47 -38.50
N PHE A 835 -14.60 17.99 -37.54
CA PHE A 835 -15.09 17.61 -36.22
C PHE A 835 -15.63 18.83 -35.45
N PRO A 836 -16.82 18.75 -34.82
CA PRO A 836 -17.44 19.89 -34.14
C PRO A 836 -16.82 20.16 -32.75
N VAL A 837 -15.57 20.65 -32.74
CA VAL A 837 -14.74 20.88 -31.53
C VAL A 837 -15.50 21.61 -30.42
N ARG A 838 -16.12 22.76 -30.73
CA ARG A 838 -16.88 23.55 -29.74
C ARG A 838 -18.04 22.80 -29.10
N LYS A 839 -18.70 21.89 -29.83
CA LYS A 839 -19.77 21.06 -29.26
C LYS A 839 -19.18 19.97 -28.37
N LYS A 840 -18.04 19.39 -28.76
CA LYS A 840 -17.33 18.40 -27.94
C LYS A 840 -16.77 19.01 -26.66
N GLU A 841 -16.25 20.23 -26.70
CA GLU A 841 -15.84 20.99 -25.51
C GLU A 841 -17.01 21.19 -24.53
N LYS A 842 -18.20 21.53 -25.04
CA LYS A 842 -19.42 21.62 -24.20
C LYS A 842 -19.88 20.28 -23.65
N GLN A 843 -19.73 19.18 -24.41
CA GLN A 843 -19.96 17.82 -23.91
C GLN A 843 -18.98 17.49 -22.79
N ASN A 844 -17.69 17.76 -22.97
CA ASN A 844 -16.66 17.51 -21.97
C ASN A 844 -16.95 18.30 -20.69
N ALA A 845 -17.26 19.60 -20.77
CA ALA A 845 -17.64 20.38 -19.61
C ALA A 845 -18.92 19.87 -18.90
N ALA A 846 -19.85 19.24 -19.62
CA ALA A 846 -21.01 18.58 -19.01
C ALA A 846 -20.63 17.25 -18.35
N ARG A 847 -19.72 16.49 -18.97
CA ARG A 847 -19.15 15.25 -18.44
C ARG A 847 -18.36 15.50 -17.15
N ASP A 848 -17.57 16.57 -17.10
CA ASP A 848 -16.77 16.94 -15.94
C ASP A 848 -17.68 17.23 -14.73
N ARG A 849 -18.78 18.00 -14.91
CA ARG A 849 -19.80 18.20 -13.87
C ARG A 849 -20.49 16.90 -13.44
N ASN A 850 -20.80 16.01 -14.39
CA ASN A 850 -21.36 14.70 -14.04
C ASN A 850 -20.36 13.83 -13.27
N MET A 851 -19.05 14.00 -13.50
CA MET A 851 -17.99 13.33 -12.75
C MET A 851 -17.86 13.88 -11.33
N GLU A 852 -18.05 15.19 -11.13
CA GLU A 852 -18.16 15.79 -9.78
C GLU A 852 -19.33 15.16 -9.00
N ASP A 853 -20.52 15.08 -9.62
CA ASP A 853 -21.68 14.41 -9.03
C ASP A 853 -21.40 12.93 -8.71
N TRP A 854 -20.65 12.24 -9.58
CA TRP A 854 -20.22 10.86 -9.37
C TRP A 854 -19.34 10.72 -8.11
N ASN A 855 -18.37 11.62 -7.94
CA ASN A 855 -17.50 11.62 -6.77
C ASN A 855 -18.30 11.88 -5.48
N GLU A 856 -19.28 12.77 -5.50
CA GLU A 856 -20.19 12.97 -4.37
C GLU A 856 -21.01 11.71 -4.03
N ILE A 857 -21.46 10.99 -5.06
CA ILE A 857 -22.19 9.72 -4.92
C ILE A 857 -21.30 8.66 -4.30
N GLN A 858 -20.05 8.52 -4.75
CA GLN A 858 -19.09 7.59 -4.14
C GLN A 858 -18.83 7.92 -2.66
N GLY A 859 -18.75 9.20 -2.31
CA GLY A 859 -18.64 9.63 -0.91
C GLY A 859 -19.83 9.23 -0.01
N LEU A 860 -20.98 8.81 -0.58
CA LEU A 860 -22.06 8.21 0.21
C LEU A 860 -21.68 6.82 0.73
N LEU A 861 -20.85 6.05 0.01
CA LEU A 861 -20.38 4.74 0.49
C LEU A 861 -19.54 4.89 1.75
N ASP A 862 -18.67 5.90 1.82
CA ASP A 862 -17.87 6.18 3.02
C ASP A 862 -18.72 6.70 4.17
N LYS A 863 -19.77 7.49 3.87
CA LYS A 863 -20.79 7.86 4.87
C LYS A 863 -21.54 6.64 5.41
N ILE A 864 -21.85 5.65 4.56
CA ILE A 864 -22.44 4.39 5.01
C ILE A 864 -21.46 3.67 5.94
N ARG A 865 -20.20 3.49 5.54
CA ARG A 865 -19.14 2.79 6.33
C ARG A 865 -18.87 3.45 7.68
N SER A 866 -18.94 4.78 7.76
CA SER A 866 -18.66 5.55 8.98
C SER A 866 -19.88 5.73 9.88
N THR A 867 -21.10 5.55 9.37
CA THR A 867 -22.33 5.76 10.15
C THR A 867 -22.37 4.80 11.34
N GLY A 868 -22.40 5.37 12.55
CA GLY A 868 -22.43 4.61 13.81
C GLY A 868 -21.06 4.17 14.35
N MET A 869 -19.96 4.51 13.67
CA MET A 869 -18.58 4.25 14.14
C MET A 869 -17.99 5.39 14.98
N GLY A 870 -18.54 6.61 14.84
CA GLY A 870 -18.07 7.77 15.60
C GLY A 870 -18.29 7.63 17.11
N GLY A 871 -17.52 8.39 17.90
CA GLY A 871 -17.70 8.46 19.34
C GLY A 871 -19.14 8.87 19.71
N ILE A 872 -19.66 8.35 20.84
CA ILE A 872 -21.03 8.64 21.32
C ILE A 872 -21.22 10.16 21.44
N SER A 873 -21.95 10.78 20.51
CA SER A 873 -22.12 12.23 20.46
C SER A 873 -22.81 12.75 21.73
N ALA A 874 -22.47 13.97 22.14
CA ALA A 874 -23.16 14.65 23.23
C ALA A 874 -24.62 15.03 22.87
N ASP A 875 -24.91 15.14 21.57
CA ASP A 875 -26.23 15.50 21.05
C ASP A 875 -27.15 14.26 20.88
N ASP A 876 -26.66 13.04 21.16
CA ASP A 876 -27.48 11.83 21.16
C ASP A 876 -28.36 11.79 22.44
N PRO A 877 -29.70 11.71 22.32
CA PRO A 877 -30.60 11.61 23.48
C PRO A 877 -30.28 10.43 24.41
N GLN A 878 -29.67 9.36 23.87
CA GLN A 878 -29.27 8.17 24.62
C GLN A 878 -27.76 8.16 24.96
N ALA A 879 -27.05 9.28 24.81
CA ALA A 879 -25.59 9.35 25.02
C ALA A 879 -25.16 8.80 26.39
N ILE A 880 -25.86 9.17 27.46
CA ILE A 880 -25.55 8.72 28.82
C ILE A 880 -25.75 7.21 28.95
N GLN A 881 -26.88 6.67 28.47
CA GLN A 881 -27.17 5.23 28.52
C GLN A 881 -26.13 4.40 27.75
N LYS A 882 -25.73 4.87 26.57
CA LYS A 882 -24.69 4.23 25.75
C LYS A 882 -23.32 4.28 26.43
N LEU A 883 -22.98 5.39 27.07
CA LEU A 883 -21.73 5.51 27.84
C LEU A 883 -21.75 4.63 29.09
N GLU A 884 -22.89 4.47 29.76
CA GLU A 884 -23.07 3.55 30.89
C GLU A 884 -22.89 2.09 30.46
N ALA A 885 -23.48 1.68 29.33
CA ALA A 885 -23.27 0.35 28.77
C ALA A 885 -21.81 0.12 28.36
N LYS A 886 -21.15 1.14 27.77
CA LYS A 886 -19.70 1.08 27.47
C LYS A 886 -18.89 0.94 28.76
N LEU A 887 -19.26 1.67 29.81
CA LEU A 887 -18.60 1.63 31.10
C LEU A 887 -18.70 0.24 31.74
N GLU A 888 -19.88 -0.39 31.69
CA GLU A 888 -20.09 -1.75 32.19
C GLU A 888 -19.21 -2.76 31.45
N LYS A 889 -19.16 -2.68 30.10
CA LYS A 889 -18.28 -3.55 29.29
C LYS A 889 -16.81 -3.37 29.66
N LEU A 890 -16.32 -2.13 29.74
CA LEU A 890 -14.94 -1.83 30.12
C LEU A 890 -14.61 -2.32 31.54
N GLN A 891 -15.56 -2.18 32.48
CA GLN A 891 -15.39 -2.64 33.85
C GLN A 891 -15.35 -4.17 33.91
N SER A 892 -16.24 -4.86 33.19
CA SER A 892 -16.23 -6.31 33.10
C SER A 892 -14.93 -6.83 32.46
N ALA A 893 -14.43 -6.18 31.40
CA ALA A 893 -13.14 -6.49 30.79
C ALA A 893 -11.97 -6.26 31.76
N GLN A 894 -12.00 -5.18 32.55
CA GLN A 894 -10.98 -4.94 33.57
C GLN A 894 -10.94 -6.07 34.60
N ASP A 895 -12.11 -6.53 35.03
CA ASP A 895 -12.24 -7.56 36.06
C ASP A 895 -11.84 -8.93 35.51
N THR A 896 -12.19 -9.26 34.26
CA THR A 896 -11.70 -10.47 33.59
C THR A 896 -10.19 -10.45 33.41
N MET A 897 -9.60 -9.36 32.91
CA MET A 897 -8.15 -9.23 32.75
C MET A 897 -7.40 -9.42 34.08
N LYS A 898 -7.90 -8.80 35.16
CA LYS A 898 -7.32 -8.96 36.50
C LYS A 898 -7.46 -10.39 37.01
N ALA A 899 -8.62 -11.03 36.78
CA ALA A 899 -8.88 -12.40 37.20
C ALA A 899 -7.99 -13.40 36.46
N VAL A 900 -7.82 -13.24 35.14
CA VAL A 900 -6.94 -14.05 34.29
C VAL A 900 -5.49 -13.91 34.75
N ASN A 901 -4.99 -12.68 34.92
CA ASN A 901 -3.63 -12.45 35.41
C ASN A 901 -3.42 -12.96 36.84
N ALA A 902 -4.45 -12.92 37.70
CA ALA A 902 -4.38 -13.49 39.03
C ALA A 902 -4.34 -15.02 38.99
N TYR A 903 -5.11 -15.64 38.10
CA TYR A 903 -5.09 -17.08 37.87
C TYR A 903 -3.72 -17.53 37.36
N TYR A 904 -3.22 -16.89 36.30
CA TYR A 904 -1.91 -17.21 35.73
C TYR A 904 -0.77 -17.01 36.73
N ARG A 905 -0.77 -15.93 37.52
CA ARG A 905 0.23 -15.73 38.58
C ARG A 905 0.27 -16.87 39.60
N LYS A 906 -0.88 -17.50 39.89
CA LYS A 906 -0.99 -18.59 40.86
C LYS A 906 -0.69 -19.97 40.25
N HIS A 907 -1.10 -20.20 39.01
CA HIS A 907 -1.10 -21.51 38.38
C HIS A 907 -0.02 -21.69 37.30
N LYS A 908 0.58 -20.60 36.81
CA LYS A 908 1.56 -20.59 35.71
C LYS A 908 1.07 -21.27 34.42
N THR A 909 -0.25 -21.40 34.28
CA THR A 909 -0.95 -21.86 33.09
C THR A 909 -2.30 -21.16 33.00
N LEU A 910 -2.85 -21.09 31.79
CA LEU A 910 -4.22 -20.67 31.52
C LEU A 910 -5.21 -21.84 31.54
N ASP A 911 -4.72 -23.08 31.63
CA ASP A 911 -5.54 -24.29 31.65
C ASP A 911 -6.52 -24.28 32.82
N GLY A 912 -7.80 -24.39 32.47
CA GLY A 912 -8.88 -24.41 33.45
C GLY A 912 -9.19 -23.06 34.09
N CYS A 913 -8.79 -21.90 33.51
CA CYS A 913 -9.27 -20.63 34.06
C CYS A 913 -10.81 -20.58 34.00
N PRO A 914 -11.51 -20.43 35.12
CA PRO A 914 -12.99 -20.33 35.13
C PRO A 914 -13.50 -19.04 34.48
N CYS A 915 -12.59 -18.14 34.14
CA CYS A 915 -12.82 -16.80 33.66
C CYS A 915 -12.81 -16.67 32.13
N LEU A 916 -12.40 -17.73 31.41
CA LEU A 916 -12.25 -17.78 29.95
C LEU A 916 -12.89 -19.05 29.39
N SER A 917 -13.34 -19.01 28.13
CA SER A 917 -13.75 -20.21 27.39
C SER A 917 -12.53 -21.01 26.91
N ALA A 918 -12.72 -22.29 26.58
CA ALA A 918 -11.64 -23.13 26.06
C ALA A 918 -11.00 -22.55 24.78
N GLU A 919 -11.82 -22.06 23.85
CA GLU A 919 -11.35 -21.36 22.64
C GLU A 919 -10.50 -20.14 22.98
N ARG A 920 -10.92 -19.34 23.98
CA ARG A 920 -10.20 -18.14 24.37
C ARG A 920 -8.90 -18.46 25.11
N ILE A 921 -8.86 -19.56 25.85
CA ILE A 921 -7.64 -20.06 26.49
C ILE A 921 -6.61 -20.44 25.41
N GLU A 922 -7.01 -21.21 24.40
CA GLU A 922 -6.10 -21.63 23.32
C GLU A 922 -5.62 -20.44 22.48
N ALA A 923 -6.51 -19.53 22.11
CA ALA A 923 -6.13 -18.30 21.40
C ALA A 923 -5.12 -17.46 22.20
N MET A 924 -5.32 -17.36 23.53
CA MET A 924 -4.45 -16.58 24.40
C MET A 924 -3.10 -17.26 24.65
N LYS A 925 -3.06 -18.59 24.71
CA LYS A 925 -1.79 -19.34 24.73
C LYS A 925 -1.01 -19.17 23.43
N ALA A 926 -1.68 -19.22 22.28
CA ALA A 926 -1.06 -19.02 20.98
C ALA A 926 -0.43 -17.61 20.88
N ASP A 927 -1.17 -16.58 21.31
CA ASP A 927 -0.68 -15.20 21.39
C ASP A 927 0.52 -15.07 22.34
N MET A 928 0.47 -15.70 23.51
CA MET A 928 1.59 -15.74 24.45
C MET A 928 2.81 -16.52 23.92
N SER A 929 2.62 -17.45 22.99
CA SER A 929 3.71 -18.20 22.33
C SER A 929 4.30 -17.48 21.11
N SER A 930 3.74 -16.33 20.72
CA SER A 930 4.27 -15.49 19.65
C SER A 930 5.64 -14.92 20.03
N GLN A 931 6.55 -14.86 19.05
CA GLN A 931 7.89 -14.28 19.18
C GLN A 931 7.90 -12.81 19.63
N TRP A 932 6.76 -12.11 19.51
CA TRP A 932 6.60 -10.69 19.81
C TRP A 932 5.95 -10.40 21.18
N HIS A 933 5.74 -11.42 22.01
CA HIS A 933 5.09 -11.24 23.31
C HIS A 933 6.09 -10.78 24.39
N ILE A 934 6.07 -9.48 24.71
CA ILE A 934 7.10 -8.79 25.53
C ILE A 934 7.10 -9.18 27.03
N GLU A 935 5.97 -9.65 27.60
CA GLU A 935 5.87 -9.90 29.05
C GLU A 935 5.38 -11.33 29.37
N ASP A 936 5.92 -12.04 30.37
CA ASP A 936 5.41 -13.38 30.79
C ASP A 936 4.11 -13.28 31.62
N LYS A 937 3.05 -12.74 31.02
CA LYS A 937 1.70 -12.69 31.59
C LYS A 937 0.64 -12.53 30.50
N PRO A 938 -0.56 -13.15 30.65
CA PRO A 938 -1.58 -13.16 29.62
C PRO A 938 -2.07 -11.76 29.21
N TYR A 939 -2.32 -10.87 30.17
CA TYR A 939 -2.63 -9.47 29.87
C TYR A 939 -1.48 -8.56 30.31
N PRO A 940 -0.89 -7.77 29.40
CA PRO A 940 0.17 -6.83 29.73
C PRO A 940 -0.23 -5.76 30.74
N SER A 941 0.76 -5.17 31.43
CA SER A 941 0.50 -4.12 32.43
C SER A 941 -0.11 -2.87 31.79
N TRP A 942 0.37 -2.51 30.61
CA TRP A 942 -0.13 -1.36 29.85
C TRP A 942 -1.60 -1.55 29.43
N ALA A 943 -2.03 -2.76 29.07
CA ALA A 943 -3.41 -3.03 28.66
C ALA A 943 -4.40 -2.77 29.80
N LEU A 944 -4.05 -3.20 31.01
CA LEU A 944 -4.79 -2.93 32.24
C LEU A 944 -4.81 -1.43 32.60
N SER A 945 -3.71 -0.72 32.35
CA SER A 945 -3.61 0.73 32.61
C SER A 945 -4.46 1.52 31.62
N ASN A 946 -4.37 1.20 30.32
CA ASN A 946 -5.11 1.85 29.24
C ASN A 946 -6.62 1.67 29.42
N ASN A 947 -7.08 0.45 29.71
CA ASN A 947 -8.51 0.21 29.96
C ASN A 947 -9.01 0.96 31.21
N ASN A 948 -8.19 1.06 32.27
CA ASN A 948 -8.52 1.89 33.43
C ASN A 948 -8.58 3.39 33.12
N ALA A 949 -7.69 3.90 32.26
CA ALA A 949 -7.71 5.28 31.80
C ALA A 949 -9.02 5.56 31.03
N GLU A 950 -9.42 4.66 30.13
CA GLU A 950 -10.68 4.78 29.39
C GLU A 950 -11.90 4.71 30.33
N ILE A 951 -11.90 3.82 31.34
CA ILE A 951 -12.93 3.79 32.39
C ILE A 951 -13.07 5.15 33.09
N ARG A 952 -11.95 5.80 33.45
CA ARG A 952 -11.98 7.14 34.08
C ARG A 952 -12.52 8.18 33.13
N ARG A 953 -12.11 8.15 31.85
CA ARG A 953 -12.57 9.08 30.81
C ARG A 953 -14.07 8.95 30.58
N VAL A 954 -14.59 7.74 30.42
CA VAL A 954 -16.02 7.47 30.23
C VAL A 954 -16.83 7.90 31.47
N LYS A 955 -16.36 7.63 32.69
CA LYS A 955 -16.99 8.15 33.92
C LYS A 955 -17.04 9.67 33.96
N GLY A 956 -15.94 10.33 33.59
CA GLY A 956 -15.87 11.79 33.49
C GLY A 956 -16.88 12.34 32.48
N ARG A 957 -16.97 11.71 31.31
CA ARG A 957 -17.91 12.10 30.24
C ARG A 957 -19.37 11.89 30.65
N ILE A 958 -19.70 10.78 31.32
CA ILE A 958 -21.04 10.56 31.88
C ILE A 958 -21.38 11.68 32.86
N ALA A 959 -20.50 11.97 33.82
CA ALA A 959 -20.73 13.03 34.80
C ALA A 959 -20.92 14.41 34.16
N GLU A 960 -20.17 14.71 33.11
CA GLU A 960 -20.30 15.95 32.34
C GLU A 960 -21.67 16.03 31.63
N LEU A 961 -22.06 14.98 30.91
CA LEU A 961 -23.34 14.94 30.18
C LEU A 961 -24.54 14.93 31.13
N THR A 962 -24.48 14.18 32.23
CA THR A 962 -25.51 14.21 33.28
C THR A 962 -25.65 15.62 33.86
N LYS A 963 -24.54 16.32 34.14
CA LYS A 963 -24.57 17.72 34.60
C LYS A 963 -25.18 18.66 33.55
N LYS A 964 -24.89 18.46 32.26
CA LYS A 964 -25.51 19.23 31.16
C LYS A 964 -27.02 18.98 31.09
N GLN A 965 -27.46 17.73 31.21
CA GLN A 965 -28.89 17.36 31.20
C GLN A 965 -29.65 17.92 32.41
N GLU A 966 -29.00 17.99 33.59
CA GLU A 966 -29.54 18.62 34.80
C GLU A 966 -29.55 20.15 34.75
N THR A 967 -28.78 20.77 33.84
CA THR A 967 -28.68 22.22 33.78
C THR A 967 -29.97 22.80 33.20
N ALA A 968 -30.77 23.44 34.05
CA ALA A 968 -31.97 24.12 33.62
C ALA A 968 -31.62 25.38 32.82
N TYR A 969 -32.00 25.37 31.54
CA TYR A 969 -32.08 26.57 30.70
C TYR A 969 -33.53 27.03 30.56
N ALA A 970 -33.76 28.33 30.58
CA ALA A 970 -35.06 28.98 30.42
C ALA A 970 -35.08 29.91 29.19
N GLY A 971 -36.21 29.94 28.47
CA GLY A 971 -36.46 30.91 27.40
C GLY A 971 -36.89 32.28 27.92
N TRP A 972 -37.03 33.25 27.02
CA TRP A 972 -37.53 34.59 27.32
C TRP A 972 -38.19 35.24 26.10
N GLU A 973 -39.02 36.25 26.34
CA GLU A 973 -39.67 37.05 25.30
C GLU A 973 -38.91 38.36 25.09
N PHE A 974 -38.79 38.79 23.82
CA PHE A 974 -38.16 40.05 23.43
C PHE A 974 -39.09 40.83 22.48
N ASP A 975 -38.73 42.08 22.18
CA ASP A 975 -39.53 42.91 21.27
C ASP A 975 -39.44 42.39 19.83
N GLY A 976 -40.53 41.80 19.32
CA GLY A 976 -40.61 41.20 17.98
C GLY A 976 -40.36 39.69 17.90
N GLY A 977 -40.33 38.96 19.04
CA GLY A 977 -40.19 37.51 19.01
C GLY A 977 -39.95 36.82 20.36
N THR A 978 -39.60 35.53 20.31
CA THR A 978 -39.34 34.69 21.49
C THR A 978 -38.05 33.88 21.35
N VAL A 979 -37.33 33.71 22.46
CA VAL A 979 -36.18 32.81 22.57
C VAL A 979 -36.59 31.59 23.38
N GLU A 980 -36.47 30.41 22.78
CA GLU A 980 -36.78 29.12 23.40
C GLU A 980 -35.50 28.32 23.63
N ALA A 981 -35.34 27.80 24.85
CA ALA A 981 -34.28 26.87 25.20
C ALA A 981 -34.77 25.43 24.99
N ASN A 982 -34.72 24.95 23.74
CA ASN A 982 -35.15 23.61 23.37
C ASN A 982 -34.11 22.57 23.83
N ARG A 983 -34.46 21.85 24.89
CA ARG A 983 -33.59 20.83 25.52
C ARG A 983 -33.57 19.51 24.76
N GLU A 984 -34.63 19.21 24.02
CA GLU A 984 -34.74 17.96 23.25
C GLU A 984 -33.80 17.99 22.04
N ASP A 985 -33.76 19.12 21.34
CA ASP A 985 -32.87 19.31 20.18
C ASP A 985 -31.48 19.87 20.54
N ASN A 986 -31.22 20.13 21.83
CA ASN A 986 -30.02 20.81 22.33
C ASN A 986 -29.73 22.14 21.59
N ARG A 987 -30.78 22.95 21.34
CA ARG A 987 -30.69 24.22 20.61
C ARG A 987 -31.28 25.39 21.40
N LEU A 988 -30.60 26.55 21.34
CA LEU A 988 -31.20 27.83 21.68
C LEU A 988 -31.80 28.40 20.39
N GLN A 989 -33.13 28.48 20.33
CA GLN A 989 -33.90 28.87 19.15
C GLN A 989 -34.49 30.27 19.34
N ILE A 990 -34.35 31.11 18.32
CA ILE A 990 -34.88 32.47 18.28
C ILE A 990 -35.93 32.52 17.18
N TYR A 991 -37.16 32.77 17.57
CA TYR A 991 -38.30 32.97 16.68
C TYR A 991 -38.59 34.46 16.58
N PHE A 992 -38.74 34.96 15.35
CA PHE A 992 -39.17 36.32 15.07
C PHE A 992 -40.59 36.27 14.48
N GLU A 993 -41.45 37.22 14.87
CA GLU A 993 -42.82 37.32 14.35
C GLU A 993 -42.84 37.75 12.87
N GLU A 994 -41.91 38.61 12.48
CA GLU A 994 -41.69 39.07 11.12
C GLU A 994 -40.24 38.82 10.68
N LYS A 995 -39.97 38.84 9.37
CA LYS A 995 -38.62 38.65 8.83
C LYS A 995 -37.70 39.76 9.36
N PRO A 996 -36.61 39.44 10.10
CA PRO A 996 -35.71 40.45 10.61
C PRO A 996 -35.02 41.22 9.49
N ASP A 997 -34.70 42.49 9.74
CA ASP A 997 -33.96 43.33 8.82
C ASP A 997 -32.54 42.78 8.55
N GLU A 998 -31.92 43.19 7.45
CA GLU A 998 -30.60 42.70 7.01
C GLU A 998 -29.52 42.82 8.08
N LYS A 999 -29.48 43.96 8.79
CA LYS A 999 -28.50 44.22 9.84
C LYS A 999 -28.67 43.28 11.03
N THR A 1000 -29.91 43.01 11.45
CA THR A 1000 -30.20 42.03 12.51
C THR A 1000 -29.79 40.61 12.09
N ARG A 1001 -30.01 40.22 10.83
CA ARG A 1001 -29.57 38.91 10.30
C ARG A 1001 -28.04 38.79 10.28
N GLU A 1002 -27.31 39.85 9.95
CA GLU A 1002 -25.85 39.88 10.03
C GLU A 1002 -25.36 39.75 11.47
N THR A 1003 -25.90 40.53 12.40
CA THR A 1003 -25.54 40.45 13.82
C THR A 1003 -25.80 39.06 14.41
N LEU A 1004 -26.89 38.40 14.02
CA LEU A 1004 -27.17 37.01 14.42
C LEU A 1004 -26.11 36.04 13.88
N LYS A 1005 -25.72 36.17 12.60
CA LYS A 1005 -24.68 35.33 11.98
C LYS A 1005 -23.31 35.56 12.64
N GLU A 1006 -22.94 36.81 12.92
CA GLU A 1006 -21.69 37.18 13.61
C GLU A 1006 -21.60 36.55 15.01
N ASN A 1007 -22.74 36.43 15.71
CA ASN A 1007 -22.81 35.80 17.04
C ASN A 1007 -23.07 34.27 16.97
N GLY A 1008 -22.94 33.67 15.78
CA GLY A 1008 -22.97 32.22 15.58
C GLY A 1008 -24.36 31.59 15.49
N PHE A 1009 -25.43 32.37 15.33
CA PHE A 1009 -26.77 31.85 15.06
C PHE A 1009 -26.96 31.59 13.56
N ARG A 1010 -27.53 30.43 13.21
CA ARG A 1010 -27.82 30.04 11.83
C ARG A 1010 -29.32 29.85 11.64
N TRP A 1011 -29.85 30.30 10.49
CA TRP A 1011 -31.25 30.09 10.13
C TRP A 1011 -31.50 28.61 9.79
N SER A 1012 -32.53 28.02 10.39
CA SER A 1012 -32.99 26.66 10.10
C SER A 1012 -34.34 26.71 9.39
N PRO A 1013 -34.41 26.40 8.08
CA PRO A 1013 -35.68 26.38 7.34
C PRO A 1013 -36.68 25.36 7.91
N LYS A 1014 -36.19 24.22 8.43
CA LYS A 1014 -37.02 23.15 9.00
C LYS A 1014 -37.65 23.57 10.33
N ALA A 1015 -36.91 24.31 11.17
CA ALA A 1015 -37.40 24.80 12.46
C ALA A 1015 -38.08 26.18 12.37
N GLY A 1016 -37.90 26.91 11.25
CA GLY A 1016 -38.39 28.27 11.12
C GLY A 1016 -37.75 29.27 12.10
N ALA A 1017 -36.53 28.99 12.58
CA ALA A 1017 -35.88 29.73 13.65
C ALA A 1017 -34.39 29.96 13.40
N TRP A 1018 -33.85 31.02 14.00
CA TRP A 1018 -32.41 31.20 14.15
C TRP A 1018 -31.93 30.38 15.34
N GLN A 1019 -30.96 29.50 15.14
CA GLN A 1019 -30.56 28.55 16.19
C GLN A 1019 -29.04 28.38 16.30
N ARG A 1020 -28.59 28.02 17.50
CA ARG A 1020 -27.24 27.54 17.81
C ARG A 1020 -27.30 26.47 18.91
N GLN A 1021 -26.21 25.75 19.15
CA GLN A 1021 -26.15 24.75 20.22
C GLN A 1021 -26.45 25.38 21.59
N LEU A 1022 -27.28 24.72 22.40
CA LEU A 1022 -27.66 25.19 23.74
C LEU A 1022 -26.50 24.95 24.72
N ASN A 1023 -25.81 26.03 25.08
CA ASN A 1023 -24.75 26.02 26.08
C ASN A 1023 -24.62 27.41 26.73
N ASP A 1024 -23.78 27.54 27.77
CA ASP A 1024 -23.59 28.83 28.46
C ASP A 1024 -23.07 29.92 27.50
N ASN A 1025 -22.24 29.55 26.52
CA ASN A 1025 -21.77 30.48 25.49
C ASN A 1025 -22.93 30.99 24.61
N ALA A 1026 -23.98 30.21 24.39
CA ALA A 1026 -25.16 30.64 23.65
C ALA A 1026 -25.94 31.71 24.38
N ILE A 1027 -26.03 31.57 25.71
CA ILE A 1027 -26.65 32.56 26.57
C ILE A 1027 -25.81 33.84 26.58
N TYR A 1028 -24.49 33.75 26.71
CA TYR A 1028 -23.60 34.91 26.66
C TYR A 1028 -23.62 35.63 25.30
N ALA A 1029 -23.68 34.88 24.20
CA ALA A 1029 -23.82 35.46 22.88
C ALA A 1029 -25.18 36.16 22.72
N ALA A 1030 -26.26 35.54 23.20
CA ALA A 1030 -27.58 36.15 23.16
C ALA A 1030 -27.64 37.46 23.98
N ASP A 1031 -26.95 37.51 25.12
CA ASP A 1031 -26.82 38.72 25.95
C ASP A 1031 -26.10 39.88 25.24
N ARG A 1032 -25.24 39.60 24.26
CA ARG A 1032 -24.56 40.65 23.47
C ARG A 1032 -25.45 41.24 22.37
N ILE A 1033 -26.53 40.56 21.99
CA ILE A 1033 -27.40 40.94 20.87
C ILE A 1033 -28.53 41.82 21.39
N LYS A 1034 -28.44 43.13 21.09
CA LYS A 1034 -29.39 44.13 21.61
C LYS A 1034 -30.84 43.90 21.15
N CYS A 1035 -31.05 43.36 19.96
CA CYS A 1035 -32.40 43.17 19.39
C CYS A 1035 -33.16 41.95 19.94
N ILE A 1036 -32.54 41.11 20.78
CA ILE A 1036 -33.20 39.95 21.42
C ILE A 1036 -33.16 40.03 22.95
N GLN A 1037 -32.95 41.23 23.48
CA GLN A 1037 -32.90 41.47 24.92
C GLN A 1037 -34.28 41.26 25.56
N PRO A 1038 -34.35 40.63 26.75
CA PRO A 1038 -35.63 40.30 27.37
C PRO A 1038 -36.48 41.54 27.70
N LEU A 1039 -37.79 41.46 27.46
CA LEU A 1039 -38.75 42.53 27.84
C LEU A 1039 -38.80 42.79 29.35
N SER A 1040 -38.35 41.82 30.16
CA SER A 1040 -38.26 41.94 31.62
C SER A 1040 -37.19 42.95 32.10
N GLY A 1041 -36.29 43.40 31.22
CA GLY A 1041 -35.16 44.26 31.55
C GLY A 1041 -34.01 43.58 32.29
N LYS A 1042 -34.13 42.27 32.56
CA LYS A 1042 -33.05 41.42 33.08
C LYS A 1042 -32.19 40.90 31.94
N SER A 1043 -30.91 40.65 32.18
CA SER A 1043 -30.07 40.01 31.15
C SER A 1043 -30.45 38.53 30.99
N PRO A 1044 -30.26 37.92 29.79
CA PRO A 1044 -30.39 36.48 29.61
C PRO A 1044 -29.63 35.65 30.65
N VAL A 1045 -28.45 36.12 31.08
CA VAL A 1045 -27.63 35.45 32.12
C VAL A 1045 -28.33 35.45 33.49
N GLU A 1046 -28.98 36.55 33.87
CA GLU A 1046 -29.75 36.66 35.11
C GLU A 1046 -30.96 35.75 35.10
N ILE A 1047 -31.67 35.65 33.96
CA ILE A 1047 -32.80 34.73 33.76
C ILE A 1047 -32.36 33.28 33.97
N GLN A 1048 -31.20 32.88 33.42
CA GLN A 1048 -30.67 31.54 33.66
C GLN A 1048 -30.27 31.30 35.12
N LYS A 1049 -29.71 32.32 35.80
CA LYS A 1049 -29.33 32.22 37.21
C LYS A 1049 -30.55 32.02 38.11
N GLU A 1050 -31.64 32.74 37.84
CA GLU A 1050 -32.91 32.56 38.52
C GLU A 1050 -33.51 31.19 38.24
N ALA A 1051 -33.52 30.74 36.98
CA ALA A 1051 -33.98 29.41 36.59
C ALA A 1051 -33.19 28.28 37.28
N ARG A 1052 -31.86 28.39 37.36
CA ARG A 1052 -30.98 27.46 38.09
C ARG A 1052 -31.22 27.48 39.60
N THR A 1053 -31.57 28.64 40.16
CA THR A 1053 -31.84 28.80 41.60
C THR A 1053 -33.21 28.25 41.96
N ALA A 1054 -34.22 28.48 41.11
CA ALA A 1054 -35.56 27.90 41.21
C ALA A 1054 -35.51 26.36 41.06
N ALA A 1055 -34.77 25.84 40.07
CA ALA A 1055 -34.57 24.41 39.89
C ALA A 1055 -33.82 23.74 41.06
N LYS A 1056 -32.97 24.48 41.79
CA LYS A 1056 -32.33 24.00 43.03
C LYS A 1056 -33.26 24.03 44.25
N THR A 1057 -34.31 24.84 44.24
CA THR A 1057 -35.25 25.00 45.37
C THR A 1057 -36.49 24.11 45.25
N GLU A 1058 -36.84 23.66 44.04
CA GLU A 1058 -37.83 22.60 43.82
C GLU A 1058 -37.20 21.21 44.03
N LYS A 1059 -37.55 20.55 45.13
CA LYS A 1059 -37.07 19.21 45.51
C LYS A 1059 -37.26 18.16 44.41
N LYS A 1060 -36.15 17.65 43.86
CA LYS A 1060 -35.94 16.22 43.55
C LYS A 1060 -34.66 15.76 44.25
N PRO A 1061 -34.59 14.51 44.74
CA PRO A 1061 -33.48 14.06 45.55
C PRO A 1061 -32.19 14.14 44.73
N SER A 1062 -31.16 14.74 45.32
CA SER A 1062 -29.83 14.81 44.73
C SER A 1062 -29.37 13.40 44.38
N ILE A 1063 -28.92 13.19 43.15
CA ILE A 1063 -28.27 11.95 42.69
C ILE A 1063 -27.14 11.51 43.63
N ARG A 1064 -26.56 12.44 44.39
CA ARG A 1064 -25.56 12.17 45.44
C ARG A 1064 -26.11 11.42 46.66
N ALA A 1065 -27.39 11.57 46.97
CA ALA A 1065 -28.09 10.81 48.01
C ALA A 1065 -28.53 9.43 47.52
N GLN A 1066 -28.90 9.32 46.23
CA GLN A 1066 -29.18 8.04 45.56
C GLN A 1066 -27.92 7.18 45.47
N LEU A 1067 -26.78 7.77 45.08
CA LEU A 1067 -25.46 7.11 45.06
C LEU A 1067 -24.95 6.72 46.46
N ALA A 1068 -25.36 7.44 47.50
CA ALA A 1068 -25.06 7.07 48.89
C ALA A 1068 -25.93 5.88 49.33
N GLN A 1069 -27.23 5.89 49.00
CA GLN A 1069 -28.13 4.76 49.22
C GLN A 1069 -27.72 3.51 48.45
N ASP A 1070 -27.27 3.63 47.20
CA ASP A 1070 -26.84 2.50 46.38
C ASP A 1070 -25.49 1.95 46.85
N LYS A 1071 -24.58 2.79 47.33
CA LYS A 1071 -23.34 2.35 48.01
C LYS A 1071 -23.63 1.66 49.35
N GLU A 1072 -24.65 2.11 50.07
CA GLU A 1072 -25.05 1.54 51.36
C GLU A 1072 -25.87 0.25 51.16
N ALA A 1073 -26.63 0.14 50.07
CA ALA A 1073 -27.29 -1.07 49.61
C ALA A 1073 -26.29 -2.11 49.09
N LEU A 1074 -25.23 -1.70 48.37
CA LEU A 1074 -24.12 -2.59 47.97
C LEU A 1074 -23.31 -3.10 49.18
N LYS A 1075 -23.16 -2.28 50.21
CA LYS A 1075 -22.50 -2.68 51.48
C LYS A 1075 -23.36 -3.63 52.32
N ASN A 1076 -24.69 -3.49 52.25
CA ASN A 1076 -25.63 -4.28 53.04
C ASN A 1076 -26.25 -5.47 52.29
N ALA A 1077 -25.89 -5.69 51.02
CA ALA A 1077 -26.32 -6.87 50.26
C ALA A 1077 -25.71 -8.15 50.88
N PRO A 1078 -26.52 -9.13 51.32
CA PRO A 1078 -26.02 -10.32 51.99
C PRO A 1078 -25.24 -11.20 51.02
N LYS A 1079 -23.98 -11.50 51.35
CA LYS A 1079 -23.18 -12.58 50.75
C LYS A 1079 -23.86 -13.93 50.97
N LYS A 1080 -24.85 -14.28 50.15
CA LYS A 1080 -25.50 -15.61 50.16
C LYS A 1080 -26.12 -15.93 48.80
N ALA A 1081 -25.29 -16.09 47.77
CA ALA A 1081 -25.69 -16.76 46.52
C ALA A 1081 -24.50 -17.34 45.75
N ALA A 1082 -23.44 -17.81 46.43
CA ALA A 1082 -22.30 -18.47 45.80
C ALA A 1082 -22.26 -20.00 45.99
N GLU A 1083 -23.34 -20.63 46.47
CA GLU A 1083 -23.29 -22.06 46.85
C GLU A 1083 -24.48 -22.93 46.40
N LYS A 1084 -25.31 -22.51 45.44
CA LYS A 1084 -26.47 -23.33 45.03
C LYS A 1084 -26.71 -23.58 43.54
N THR A 1085 -25.74 -23.30 42.67
CA THR A 1085 -25.88 -23.61 41.22
C THR A 1085 -24.69 -24.40 40.67
N LYS A 1086 -24.03 -25.22 41.51
CA LYS A 1086 -22.96 -26.14 41.10
C LYS A 1086 -23.39 -27.61 41.09
N LYS A 1087 -24.70 -27.90 41.05
CA LYS A 1087 -25.22 -29.26 41.21
C LYS A 1087 -26.36 -29.68 40.28
N GLN A 1088 -26.65 -28.94 39.19
CA GLN A 1088 -27.75 -29.31 38.30
C GLN A 1088 -27.48 -29.33 36.79
N ASP A 1089 -26.35 -28.84 36.29
CA ASP A 1089 -26.01 -28.99 34.86
C ASP A 1089 -24.93 -30.07 34.61
N LEU A 1090 -24.77 -30.99 35.56
CA LEU A 1090 -24.07 -32.26 35.38
C LEU A 1090 -25.08 -33.42 35.28
N GLU A 1091 -26.27 -33.18 34.71
CA GLU A 1091 -27.26 -34.20 34.35
C GLU A 1091 -28.01 -33.77 33.09
N ARG A 1092 -27.27 -33.47 32.02
CA ARG A 1092 -27.69 -33.51 30.62
C ARG A 1092 -26.42 -33.30 29.80
N SER A 1093 -25.66 -34.40 29.70
CA SER A 1093 -24.39 -34.45 28.99
C SER A 1093 -24.55 -34.16 27.51
#